data_AF-Q8BZ02-F1
#
_entry.id   AF-Q8BZ02-F1
#
_cell.length_a   1.000
_cell.length_b   1.000
_cell.length_c   1.000
_cell.angle_alpha   90.00
_cell.angle_beta   90.00
_cell.angle_gamma   90.00
#
_symmetry.space_group_name_H-M   'P 1'
#
loop_
_entity.id
_entity.type
_entity.pdbx_description
1 polymer ?
#
loop_
_entity_poly.entity_id
_entity_poly.type
_entity_poly.pdbx_seq_one_letter_code
_entity_poly.pdbx_strand_id
1 'polypeptide(L)'
;GPLFRTIVLDQFVRLRDGDRYWFENTRNGLFSKEEIAEIRNTSLRDILVAVTNVDPSALQPNVFFWLAGDPCPQPSQLSAKGLPACAPLFIRDYFEGSGFGFGLTIGTLCCFPLVSLLSAWIVARLRKRNFKRLQRQDRQSIMSEKLVGGVEALEWQGRNEPCRPVLVHLQPGQIRVVDGRLTVLRTIQLRPPQQVNLILSSNRGRRTLLLKIPKEYDLVLLFNMEEERQALVENVRGALKENGLSFQEWELREQELMRAAVTRQQRGHLLETFFRHLFSQVLDINQADAGTLPLDSSTKVREALTCELSRAEFADSLGLKPQDMFVESMFSLADKDGNGYLSFREFLDILVVFMKGSPEEKSRLMFRMYDFDGNGLISKDEFIRMLRSFIEISNNCLSKAQLAEVVESMFRESGFQDKEELTWEDFHFMLRDHDSDLRFTQLCVKGVEVPEVIKNLCRRASYISQEKICPSPRMSAHCARNNMKTASSPQRLQCPMDTDPPQEIRRRFGKKVTSFQPLLFTEAHREKFQRSRRHQTVQQFKRFIENYRRHIGCVAVFYTITGALFLERAYYYAFAAHHSGITDTTRVGIILSRGTAASISFMFSYILLTMCRNLITFLRETFLNRYIPFDAAVDFHRLIASTAIILTVLHSAGHVVNVYLFSISPLSVLSCLFPGLFHDDGSEFPQKYYWWFFQTVPGLTGVLLLLALAIMYVFASHHFRRRSFRGFWLTHHLYIFLYILLIIHGSFALIQMPRFHIFFLVPAIIYVGDKLVSLSRKKVEISVVKAELLPSGVTHLRFQRPQGFEYKSGQWVRIACLALGTTEYHPFTLTSAPHEDTLSLHIRAAGPWTTRLREIYSPPTGDTCARYPKLYLDGPFGEGHQEWHKFEVSVLVGGGIGVTPFASILKDLVFKSSVSCQVFCKKIYFIWVTRTQRQFEWLADIIREVEENDRQDLVSVHIYITQLAEKFDLRTTMLYICERHFQKVLNRSLFTGLRSITHFGRPPFEPFFNSLQEVHPQVRKIGVFSCGPPGMTKNVEKACQLINRQDRTHFSHHYENF
;
A
#
# COMPACT_ATOMS: atom_id res chain seq x y z
N GLY A 1 -2.53 42.69 -78.52
CA GLY A 1 -2.37 44.16 -78.44
C GLY A 1 -0.91 44.54 -78.23
N PRO A 2 -0.56 45.83 -78.25
CA PRO A 2 0.84 46.30 -78.17
C PRO A 2 1.62 45.76 -76.98
N LEU A 3 1.03 45.74 -75.77
CA LEU A 3 1.69 45.22 -74.56
C LEU A 3 2.18 43.78 -74.70
N PHE A 4 1.31 42.84 -75.06
CA PHE A 4 1.70 41.44 -75.27
C PHE A 4 2.69 41.29 -76.43
N ARG A 5 2.55 42.08 -77.51
CA ARG A 5 3.52 42.08 -78.61
C ARG A 5 4.91 42.48 -78.11
N THR A 6 5.02 43.53 -77.28
CA THR A 6 6.29 43.97 -76.70
C THR A 6 6.86 42.93 -75.74
N ILE A 7 6.06 42.40 -74.80
CA ILE A 7 6.51 41.38 -73.83
C ILE A 7 7.04 40.13 -74.55
N VAL A 8 6.27 39.59 -75.50
CA VAL A 8 6.64 38.38 -76.21
C VAL A 8 7.86 38.62 -77.11
N LEU A 9 7.91 39.74 -77.84
CA LEU A 9 9.04 40.06 -78.71
C LEU A 9 10.34 40.28 -77.90
N ASP A 10 10.29 41.05 -76.82
CA ASP A 10 11.44 41.25 -75.92
C ASP A 10 11.91 39.92 -75.31
N GLN A 11 10.98 39.09 -74.85
CA GLN A 11 11.30 37.79 -74.27
C GLN A 11 11.96 36.85 -75.30
N PHE A 12 11.51 36.83 -76.55
CA PHE A 12 12.14 36.04 -77.61
C PHE A 12 13.50 36.60 -78.06
N VAL A 13 13.67 37.93 -78.13
CA VAL A 13 14.97 38.56 -78.39
C VAL A 13 15.97 38.19 -77.29
N ARG A 14 15.55 38.28 -76.02
CA ARG A 14 16.39 37.90 -74.87
C ARG A 14 16.70 36.40 -74.80
N LEU A 15 15.79 35.53 -75.24
CA LEU A 15 16.07 34.09 -75.36
C LEU A 15 17.11 33.85 -76.45
N ARG A 16 16.93 34.43 -77.64
CA ARG A 16 17.85 34.30 -78.78
C ARG A 16 19.26 34.82 -78.45
N ASP A 17 19.34 36.05 -77.95
CA ASP A 17 20.62 36.75 -77.74
C ASP A 17 21.34 36.27 -76.48
N GLY A 18 20.60 35.70 -75.52
CA GLY A 18 21.13 35.13 -74.28
C GLY A 18 21.50 33.65 -74.37
N ASP A 19 21.00 32.89 -75.35
CA ASP A 19 21.31 31.47 -75.49
C ASP A 19 22.64 31.24 -76.21
N ARG A 20 23.64 30.74 -75.45
CA ARG A 20 24.92 30.32 -76.01
C ARG A 20 24.78 29.20 -77.05
N TYR A 21 23.77 28.33 -76.91
CA TYR A 21 23.48 27.23 -77.83
C TYR A 21 22.54 27.61 -78.98
N TRP A 22 22.20 28.90 -79.14
CA TRP A 22 21.44 29.37 -80.30
C TRP A 22 22.14 28.93 -81.60
N PHE A 23 21.39 28.33 -82.54
CA PHE A 23 22.00 27.66 -83.70
C PHE A 23 22.79 28.61 -84.61
N GLU A 24 22.40 29.89 -84.69
CA GLU A 24 23.11 30.91 -85.48
C GLU A 24 24.39 31.42 -84.79
N ASN A 25 24.61 31.09 -83.50
CA ASN A 25 25.80 31.51 -82.77
C ASN A 25 27.01 30.63 -83.11
N THR A 26 27.64 30.91 -84.25
CA THR A 26 28.87 30.25 -84.74
C THR A 26 30.01 30.07 -83.71
N ARG A 27 30.01 30.81 -82.59
CA ARG A 27 30.99 30.65 -81.50
C ARG A 27 30.80 29.39 -80.66
N ASN A 28 29.65 28.71 -80.75
CA ASN A 28 29.39 27.46 -80.02
C ASN A 28 29.88 26.20 -80.77
N GLY A 29 30.17 26.32 -82.06
CA GLY A 29 30.67 25.21 -82.89
C GLY A 29 29.65 24.09 -83.17
N LEU A 30 28.35 24.32 -82.96
CA LEU A 30 27.31 23.32 -83.20
C LEU A 30 27.10 23.00 -84.69
N PHE A 31 27.20 24.03 -85.54
CA PHE A 31 26.86 23.97 -86.96
C PHE A 31 27.83 24.80 -87.80
N SER A 32 28.09 24.35 -89.02
CA SER A 32 28.79 25.09 -90.06
C SER A 32 27.93 26.26 -90.58
N LYS A 33 28.50 27.12 -91.42
CA LYS A 33 27.73 28.21 -92.06
C LYS A 33 26.74 27.68 -93.09
N GLU A 34 27.06 26.55 -93.75
CA GLU A 34 26.15 25.85 -94.66
C GLU A 34 24.97 25.25 -93.89
N GLU A 35 25.23 24.53 -92.79
CA GLU A 35 24.21 23.91 -91.95
C GLU A 35 23.28 24.95 -91.31
N ILE A 36 23.80 26.10 -90.86
CA ILE A 36 22.97 27.23 -90.38
C ILE A 36 22.05 27.78 -91.49
N ALA A 37 22.51 27.78 -92.74
CA ALA A 37 21.69 28.22 -93.87
C ALA A 37 20.60 27.20 -94.23
N GLU A 38 20.89 25.89 -94.14
CA GLU A 38 19.91 24.82 -94.29
C GLU A 38 18.83 24.89 -93.21
N ILE A 39 19.23 25.07 -91.94
CA ILE A 39 18.30 25.23 -90.81
C ILE A 39 17.43 26.50 -90.98
N ARG A 40 18.00 27.62 -91.46
CA ARG A 40 17.23 28.85 -91.76
C ARG A 40 16.21 28.67 -92.89
N ASN A 41 16.52 27.84 -93.89
CA ASN A 41 15.61 27.55 -95.00
C ASN A 41 14.52 26.53 -94.62
N THR A 42 14.74 25.73 -93.58
CA THR A 42 13.78 24.72 -93.11
C THR A 42 12.57 25.38 -92.44
N SER A 43 11.39 25.21 -93.03
CA SER A 43 10.12 25.69 -92.47
C SER A 43 9.32 24.57 -91.79
N LEU A 44 8.28 24.93 -91.03
CA LEU A 44 7.37 23.93 -90.44
C LEU A 44 6.64 23.10 -91.52
N ARG A 45 6.46 23.63 -92.73
CA ARG A 45 5.92 22.86 -93.87
C ARG A 45 6.85 21.72 -94.24
N ASP A 46 8.15 21.98 -94.34
CA ASP A 46 9.14 20.97 -94.77
C ASP A 46 9.26 19.86 -93.71
N ILE A 47 9.16 20.22 -92.42
CA ILE A 47 9.05 19.26 -91.31
C ILE A 47 7.77 18.42 -91.43
N LEU A 48 6.61 19.04 -91.69
CA LEU A 48 5.34 18.30 -91.83
C LEU A 48 5.38 17.36 -93.04
N VAL A 49 5.88 17.81 -94.19
CA VAL A 49 6.11 16.99 -95.39
C VAL A 49 7.00 15.79 -95.06
N ALA A 50 8.16 16.02 -94.43
CA ALA A 50 9.11 14.96 -94.10
C ALA A 50 8.57 13.95 -93.07
N VAL A 51 7.82 14.40 -92.07
CA VAL A 51 7.29 13.53 -90.99
C VAL A 51 6.01 12.80 -91.39
N THR A 52 5.12 13.44 -92.13
CA THR A 52 3.83 12.84 -92.54
C THR A 52 3.87 12.16 -93.91
N ASN A 53 4.96 12.35 -94.66
CA ASN A 53 5.17 11.81 -96.01
C ASN A 53 4.04 12.17 -96.99
N VAL A 54 3.53 13.40 -96.87
CA VAL A 54 2.55 13.99 -97.80
C VAL A 54 3.26 14.74 -98.93
N ASP A 55 2.61 14.83 -100.09
CA ASP A 55 3.14 15.63 -101.19
C ASP A 55 3.26 17.11 -100.77
N PRO A 56 4.35 17.83 -101.09
CA PRO A 56 4.53 19.23 -100.71
C PRO A 56 3.40 20.16 -101.19
N SER A 57 2.70 19.85 -102.28
CA SER A 57 1.57 20.64 -102.77
C SER A 57 0.31 20.53 -101.92
N ALA A 58 0.22 19.54 -101.02
CA ALA A 58 -0.89 19.39 -100.08
C ALA A 58 -0.86 20.43 -98.93
N LEU A 59 0.25 21.14 -98.74
CA LEU A 59 0.44 22.13 -97.68
C LEU A 59 0.95 23.47 -98.24
N GLN A 60 0.35 24.56 -97.78
CA GLN A 60 0.75 25.91 -98.16
C GLN A 60 2.18 26.25 -97.71
N PRO A 61 2.89 27.15 -98.41
CA PRO A 61 4.29 27.52 -98.10
C PRO A 61 4.56 27.91 -96.64
N ASN A 62 3.62 28.58 -95.98
CA ASN A 62 3.72 28.97 -94.58
C ASN A 62 2.49 28.50 -93.78
N VAL A 63 2.56 27.29 -93.23
CA VAL A 63 1.45 26.64 -92.52
C VAL A 63 0.92 27.37 -91.26
N PHE A 64 1.60 28.41 -90.78
CA PHE A 64 1.08 29.26 -89.68
C PHE A 64 -0.06 30.18 -90.11
N PHE A 65 -0.21 30.44 -91.41
CA PHE A 65 -1.29 31.23 -91.98
C PHE A 65 -1.93 30.43 -93.11
N TRP A 66 -3.23 30.67 -93.35
CA TRP A 66 -3.93 30.13 -94.51
C TRP A 66 -4.52 31.32 -95.28
N LEU A 67 -4.19 31.41 -96.56
CA LEU A 67 -4.56 32.50 -97.46
C LEU A 67 -5.46 31.98 -98.59
N ALA A 68 -6.25 32.87 -99.18
CA ALA A 68 -7.12 32.50 -100.28
C ALA A 68 -6.30 32.01 -101.50
N GLY A 69 -6.46 30.74 -101.86
CA GLY A 69 -5.68 30.05 -102.89
C GLY A 69 -4.81 28.91 -102.36
N ASP A 70 -4.61 28.82 -101.04
CA ASP A 70 -3.93 27.71 -100.39
C ASP A 70 -4.74 26.40 -100.48
N PRO A 71 -4.09 25.22 -100.46
CA PRO A 71 -4.77 23.93 -100.45
C PRO A 71 -5.69 23.76 -99.23
N CYS A 72 -6.70 22.90 -99.38
CA CYS A 72 -7.57 22.43 -98.30
C CYS A 72 -8.18 23.55 -97.40
N PRO A 73 -9.03 24.44 -97.93
CA PRO A 73 -9.78 25.40 -97.12
C PRO A 73 -10.59 24.70 -96.02
N GLN A 74 -10.65 25.29 -94.82
CA GLN A 74 -11.50 24.79 -93.75
C GLN A 74 -12.99 24.79 -94.20
N PRO A 75 -13.80 23.75 -93.90
CA PRO A 75 -15.18 23.67 -94.39
C PRO A 75 -16.09 24.82 -93.93
N SER A 76 -15.87 25.31 -92.71
CA SER A 76 -16.50 26.50 -92.14
C SER A 76 -15.73 26.94 -90.90
N GLN A 77 -15.95 28.17 -90.43
CA GLN A 77 -15.37 28.61 -89.15
C GLN A 77 -16.02 27.85 -88.00
N LEU A 78 -15.21 27.09 -87.25
CA LEU A 78 -15.69 26.32 -86.10
C LEU A 78 -16.32 27.24 -85.03
N SER A 79 -17.42 26.77 -84.46
CA SER A 79 -18.11 27.35 -83.32
C SER A 79 -18.61 26.22 -82.40
N ALA A 80 -19.17 26.55 -81.23
CA ALA A 80 -19.78 25.55 -80.36
C ALA A 80 -20.98 24.80 -81.00
N LYS A 81 -21.55 25.31 -82.11
CA LYS A 81 -22.66 24.68 -82.82
C LYS A 81 -22.17 23.45 -83.59
N GLY A 82 -22.68 22.27 -83.22
CA GLY A 82 -22.34 21.00 -83.87
C GLY A 82 -21.14 20.26 -83.27
N LEU A 83 -20.46 20.85 -82.28
CA LEU A 83 -19.48 20.16 -81.45
C LEU A 83 -20.18 19.43 -80.27
N PRO A 84 -19.61 18.32 -79.75
CA PRO A 84 -20.08 17.73 -78.51
C PRO A 84 -20.04 18.73 -77.34
N ALA A 85 -21.02 18.64 -76.44
CA ALA A 85 -20.99 19.42 -75.21
C ALA A 85 -19.77 19.06 -74.35
N CYS A 86 -19.18 20.06 -73.68
CA CYS A 86 -18.12 19.81 -72.72
C CYS A 86 -18.64 18.93 -71.56
N ALA A 87 -17.80 18.02 -71.07
CA ALA A 87 -18.13 17.23 -69.89
C ALA A 87 -18.40 18.16 -68.68
N PRO A 88 -19.43 17.88 -67.86
CA PRO A 88 -19.73 18.69 -66.69
C PRO A 88 -18.58 18.61 -65.67
N LEU A 89 -18.42 19.67 -64.88
CA LEU A 89 -17.46 19.68 -63.78
C LEU A 89 -17.86 18.61 -62.74
N PHE A 90 -16.90 17.75 -62.40
CA PHE A 90 -17.06 16.71 -61.39
C PHE A 90 -16.14 17.01 -60.19
N ILE A 91 -16.64 16.77 -58.98
CA ILE A 91 -15.88 16.94 -57.74
C ILE A 91 -15.24 15.59 -57.41
N ARG A 92 -13.93 15.59 -57.14
CA ARG A 92 -13.17 14.41 -56.71
C ARG A 92 -13.21 14.32 -55.19
N ASP A 93 -13.93 13.35 -54.63
CA ASP A 93 -13.86 13.02 -53.19
C ASP A 93 -12.78 11.95 -52.96
N TYR A 94 -11.71 12.32 -52.28
CA TYR A 94 -10.59 11.42 -51.99
C TYR A 94 -10.93 10.31 -51.00
N PHE A 95 -11.97 10.47 -50.18
CA PHE A 95 -12.35 9.58 -49.09
C PHE A 95 -13.65 8.80 -49.34
N GLU A 96 -14.23 8.94 -50.54
CA GLU A 96 -15.34 8.11 -50.99
C GLU A 96 -15.01 6.61 -50.84
N GLY A 97 -16.03 5.81 -50.48
CA GLY A 97 -15.92 4.38 -50.15
C GLY A 97 -15.11 4.04 -48.89
N SER A 98 -14.42 5.00 -48.27
CA SER A 98 -13.41 4.74 -47.23
C SER A 98 -13.95 4.87 -45.79
N GLY A 99 -15.04 5.61 -45.59
CA GLY A 99 -15.57 5.92 -44.26
C GLY A 99 -15.95 4.70 -43.40
N PHE A 100 -16.62 3.70 -43.98
CA PHE A 100 -17.00 2.48 -43.25
C PHE A 100 -15.77 1.69 -42.76
N GLY A 101 -14.80 1.46 -43.63
CA GLY A 101 -13.58 0.70 -43.28
C GLY A 101 -12.67 1.45 -42.31
N PHE A 102 -12.63 2.78 -42.38
CA PHE A 102 -11.95 3.62 -41.38
C PHE A 102 -12.62 3.51 -40.01
N GLY A 103 -13.96 3.60 -39.95
CA GLY A 103 -14.73 3.39 -38.73
C GLY A 103 -14.55 2.00 -38.12
N LEU A 104 -14.57 0.94 -38.95
CA LEU A 104 -14.30 -0.44 -38.53
C LEU A 104 -12.87 -0.62 -37.99
N THR A 105 -11.89 0.04 -38.60
CA THR A 105 -10.49 0.04 -38.14
C THR A 105 -10.38 0.67 -36.74
N ILE A 106 -10.96 1.85 -36.52
CA ILE A 106 -11.00 2.50 -35.20
C ILE A 106 -11.73 1.62 -34.17
N GLY A 107 -12.89 1.07 -34.54
CA GLY A 107 -13.64 0.13 -33.69
C GLY A 107 -12.80 -1.08 -33.28
N THR A 108 -11.98 -1.60 -34.19
CA THR A 108 -11.07 -2.73 -33.93
C THR A 108 -9.95 -2.36 -32.94
N LEU A 109 -9.32 -1.19 -33.11
CA LEU A 109 -8.31 -0.67 -32.17
C LEU A 109 -8.90 -0.46 -30.76
N CYS A 110 -10.11 0.11 -30.67
CA CYS A 110 -10.85 0.27 -29.42
C CYS A 110 -11.25 -1.07 -28.78
N CYS A 111 -11.42 -2.13 -29.58
CA CYS A 111 -11.75 -3.47 -29.11
C CYS A 111 -10.54 -4.27 -28.58
N PHE A 112 -9.30 -3.90 -28.86
CA PHE A 112 -8.11 -4.59 -28.32
C PHE A 112 -8.13 -4.82 -26.79
N PRO A 113 -8.44 -3.82 -25.92
CA PRO A 113 -8.58 -4.06 -24.49
C PRO A 113 -9.75 -5.00 -24.14
N LEU A 114 -10.84 -5.01 -24.91
CA LEU A 114 -11.99 -5.90 -24.69
C LEU A 114 -11.66 -7.34 -25.09
N VAL A 115 -11.00 -7.55 -26.23
CA VAL A 115 -10.50 -8.86 -26.67
C VAL A 115 -9.48 -9.41 -25.69
N SER A 116 -8.56 -8.57 -25.21
CA SER A 116 -7.61 -8.94 -24.17
C SER A 116 -8.31 -9.29 -22.84
N LEU A 117 -9.33 -8.54 -22.44
CA LEU A 117 -10.14 -8.81 -21.24
C LEU A 117 -10.88 -10.15 -21.34
N LEU A 118 -11.46 -10.44 -22.51
CA LEU A 118 -12.11 -11.71 -22.80
C LEU A 118 -11.10 -12.86 -22.75
N SER A 119 -9.93 -12.72 -23.39
CA SER A 119 -8.84 -13.70 -23.34
C SER A 119 -8.35 -13.95 -21.90
N ALA A 120 -8.09 -12.89 -21.12
CA ALA A 120 -7.69 -12.98 -19.72
C ALA A 120 -8.74 -13.70 -18.87
N TRP A 121 -10.03 -13.45 -19.12
CA TRP A 121 -11.15 -14.12 -18.46
C TRP A 121 -11.31 -15.59 -18.87
N ILE A 122 -11.12 -15.93 -20.15
CA ILE A 122 -11.09 -17.32 -20.64
C ILE A 122 -9.92 -18.05 -19.98
N VAL A 123 -8.70 -17.50 -20.00
CA VAL A 123 -7.51 -18.09 -19.35
C VAL A 123 -7.72 -18.24 -17.84
N ALA A 124 -8.35 -17.27 -17.17
CA ALA A 124 -8.69 -17.37 -15.75
C ALA A 124 -9.73 -18.47 -15.47
N ARG A 125 -10.74 -18.64 -16.34
CA ARG A 125 -11.73 -19.73 -16.25
C ARG A 125 -11.10 -21.10 -16.52
N LEU A 126 -10.29 -21.24 -17.57
CA LEU A 126 -9.58 -22.46 -17.91
C LEU A 126 -8.59 -22.86 -16.81
N ARG A 127 -7.84 -21.91 -16.25
CA ARG A 127 -6.99 -22.18 -15.07
C ARG A 127 -7.79 -22.55 -13.84
N LYS A 128 -8.95 -21.93 -13.58
CA LYS A 128 -9.84 -22.34 -12.48
C LYS A 128 -10.37 -23.77 -12.69
N ARG A 129 -10.70 -24.16 -13.94
CA ARG A 129 -11.13 -25.52 -14.30
C ARG A 129 -9.99 -26.54 -14.19
N ASN A 130 -8.79 -26.21 -14.64
CA ASN A 130 -7.62 -27.09 -14.55
C ASN A 130 -7.11 -27.20 -13.12
N PHE A 131 -7.17 -26.13 -12.32
CA PHE A 131 -6.88 -26.19 -10.88
C PHE A 131 -7.92 -27.05 -10.14
N LYS A 132 -9.22 -26.93 -10.47
CA LYS A 132 -10.26 -27.87 -9.99
C LYS A 132 -9.98 -29.33 -10.42
N ARG A 133 -9.45 -29.57 -11.63
CA ARG A 133 -9.07 -30.92 -12.09
C ARG A 133 -7.84 -31.47 -11.37
N LEU A 134 -6.78 -30.67 -11.19
CA LEU A 134 -5.59 -31.05 -10.43
C LEU A 134 -5.93 -31.30 -8.96
N GLN A 135 -6.73 -30.43 -8.33
CA GLN A 135 -7.28 -30.68 -6.99
C GLN A 135 -8.14 -31.96 -6.93
N ARG A 136 -8.80 -32.36 -8.01
CA ARG A 136 -9.53 -33.65 -8.08
C ARG A 136 -8.60 -34.84 -8.27
N GLN A 137 -7.48 -34.71 -8.97
CA GLN A 137 -6.47 -35.78 -9.08
C GLN A 137 -5.65 -35.94 -7.79
N ASP A 138 -5.16 -34.86 -7.18
CA ASP A 138 -4.54 -34.91 -5.83
C ASP A 138 -5.56 -35.37 -4.77
N ARG A 139 -6.85 -35.04 -4.92
CA ARG A 139 -7.90 -35.62 -4.05
C ARG A 139 -8.17 -37.09 -4.35
N GLN A 140 -8.01 -37.59 -5.57
CA GLN A 140 -8.17 -39.03 -5.82
C GLN A 140 -7.04 -39.84 -5.19
N SER A 141 -5.81 -39.30 -5.09
CA SER A 141 -4.74 -39.95 -4.31
C SER A 141 -4.91 -39.79 -2.79
N ILE A 142 -5.42 -38.66 -2.28
CA ILE A 142 -5.60 -38.43 -0.83
C ILE A 142 -6.90 -39.05 -0.28
N MET A 143 -8.01 -39.00 -1.02
CA MET A 143 -9.31 -39.57 -0.61
C MET A 143 -9.35 -41.10 -0.72
N SER A 144 -8.34 -41.73 -1.31
CA SER A 144 -8.29 -43.20 -1.38
C SER A 144 -8.14 -43.87 0.00
N GLU A 145 -7.81 -43.12 1.06
CA GLU A 145 -7.62 -43.70 2.40
C GLU A 145 -8.36 -42.99 3.56
N LYS A 146 -8.72 -41.69 3.49
CA LYS A 146 -9.35 -40.98 4.63
C LYS A 146 -10.51 -40.02 4.26
N LEU A 147 -11.62 -40.19 5.00
CA LEU A 147 -12.90 -39.45 5.02
C LEU A 147 -13.88 -39.63 3.84
N VAL A 148 -14.88 -40.49 4.07
CA VAL A 148 -16.16 -40.58 3.34
C VAL A 148 -17.17 -39.57 3.93
N GLY A 149 -18.00 -38.92 3.10
CA GLY A 149 -19.26 -38.28 3.55
C GLY A 149 -19.40 -36.74 3.53
N GLY A 150 -18.51 -35.97 2.88
CA GLY A 150 -18.64 -34.51 2.74
C GLY A 150 -19.15 -34.05 1.37
N VAL A 151 -19.99 -33.00 1.31
CA VAL A 151 -20.50 -32.43 0.03
C VAL A 151 -19.62 -31.28 -0.47
N GLU A 152 -19.32 -31.24 -1.76
CA GLU A 152 -18.54 -30.15 -2.40
C GLU A 152 -19.39 -28.88 -2.62
N ALA A 153 -18.84 -27.72 -2.26
CA ALA A 153 -19.45 -26.42 -2.56
C ALA A 153 -18.38 -25.34 -2.86
N LEU A 154 -18.84 -24.16 -3.31
CA LEU A 154 -18.04 -22.94 -3.40
C LEU A 154 -18.61 -21.89 -2.44
N GLU A 155 -17.91 -21.61 -1.34
CA GLU A 155 -18.35 -20.60 -0.38
C GLU A 155 -18.09 -19.18 -0.91
N TRP A 156 -19.09 -18.30 -0.77
CA TRP A 156 -19.00 -16.88 -1.10
C TRP A 156 -18.71 -16.04 0.15
N GLN A 157 -17.62 -15.28 0.11
CA GLN A 157 -17.12 -14.49 1.24
C GLN A 157 -17.50 -12.99 1.16
N GLY A 158 -17.99 -12.54 -0.01
CA GLY A 158 -18.33 -11.14 -0.27
C GLY A 158 -18.07 -10.74 -1.73
N ARG A 159 -18.44 -9.51 -2.11
CA ARG A 159 -18.26 -9.02 -3.50
C ARG A 159 -16.79 -8.81 -3.89
N ASN A 160 -15.94 -8.45 -2.94
CA ASN A 160 -14.54 -8.07 -3.15
C ASN A 160 -13.55 -9.25 -2.97
N GLU A 161 -14.06 -10.39 -2.50
CA GLU A 161 -13.28 -11.60 -2.23
C GLU A 161 -13.66 -12.72 -3.21
N PRO A 162 -12.70 -13.57 -3.62
CA PRO A 162 -13.02 -14.72 -4.46
C PRO A 162 -13.79 -15.78 -3.67
N CYS A 163 -14.76 -16.45 -4.31
CA CYS A 163 -15.36 -17.65 -3.74
C CYS A 163 -14.29 -18.74 -3.57
N ARG A 164 -14.28 -19.41 -2.41
CA ARG A 164 -13.34 -20.49 -2.06
C ARG A 164 -14.01 -21.86 -2.22
N PRO A 165 -13.33 -22.90 -2.76
CA PRO A 165 -13.87 -24.26 -2.75
C PRO A 165 -13.87 -24.78 -1.31
N VAL A 166 -14.95 -25.45 -0.89
CA VAL A 166 -15.09 -26.03 0.45
C VAL A 166 -15.77 -27.39 0.40
N LEU A 167 -15.50 -28.18 1.42
CA LEU A 167 -16.23 -29.38 1.80
C LEU A 167 -17.13 -29.05 2.99
N VAL A 168 -18.41 -29.41 2.90
CA VAL A 168 -19.36 -29.29 4.01
C VAL A 168 -19.58 -30.67 4.59
N HIS A 169 -19.21 -30.83 5.86
CA HIS A 169 -19.47 -32.02 6.66
C HIS A 169 -20.55 -31.71 7.68
N LEU A 170 -21.56 -32.58 7.73
CA LEU A 170 -22.62 -32.53 8.72
C LEU A 170 -22.30 -33.58 9.79
N GLN A 171 -22.35 -33.17 11.04
CA GLN A 171 -22.21 -34.02 12.21
C GLN A 171 -23.40 -33.72 13.16
N PRO A 172 -23.81 -34.66 14.03
CA PRO A 172 -24.82 -34.38 15.03
C PRO A 172 -24.47 -33.11 15.83
N GLY A 173 -25.41 -32.16 15.90
CA GLY A 173 -25.24 -30.86 16.57
C GLY A 173 -24.26 -29.86 15.93
N GLN A 174 -23.57 -30.15 14.81
CA GLN A 174 -22.60 -29.21 14.21
C GLN A 174 -22.42 -29.32 12.69
N ILE A 175 -22.28 -28.17 12.02
CA ILE A 175 -21.89 -28.07 10.61
C ILE A 175 -20.43 -27.64 10.53
N ARG A 176 -19.57 -28.46 9.92
CA ARG A 176 -18.16 -28.12 9.65
C ARG A 176 -17.97 -27.75 8.18
N VAL A 177 -17.38 -26.59 7.94
CA VAL A 177 -16.92 -26.14 6.63
C VAL A 177 -15.39 -26.24 6.60
N VAL A 178 -14.88 -26.94 5.60
CA VAL A 178 -13.49 -27.41 5.53
C VAL A 178 -12.90 -27.05 4.16
N ASP A 179 -11.61 -26.70 4.05
CA ASP A 179 -10.95 -26.49 2.75
C ASP A 179 -10.74 -27.84 2.04
N GLY A 180 -10.44 -27.81 0.74
CA GLY A 180 -10.07 -29.00 -0.05
C GLY A 180 -8.78 -29.70 0.39
N ARG A 181 -8.10 -29.22 1.44
CA ARG A 181 -6.96 -29.86 2.13
C ARG A 181 -7.31 -30.33 3.56
N LEU A 182 -8.60 -30.57 3.83
CA LEU A 182 -9.15 -31.05 5.09
C LEU A 182 -8.92 -30.12 6.32
N THR A 183 -8.46 -28.89 6.11
CA THR A 183 -8.32 -27.88 7.18
C THR A 183 -9.67 -27.26 7.52
N VAL A 184 -10.06 -27.29 8.79
CA VAL A 184 -11.33 -26.72 9.26
C VAL A 184 -11.29 -25.19 9.10
N LEU A 185 -12.24 -24.63 8.34
CA LEU A 185 -12.38 -23.19 8.11
C LEU A 185 -13.42 -22.56 9.05
N ARG A 186 -14.48 -23.30 9.38
CA ARG A 186 -15.56 -22.89 10.29
C ARG A 186 -16.25 -24.11 10.88
N THR A 187 -16.61 -24.04 12.15
CA THR A 187 -17.52 -24.99 12.81
C THR A 187 -18.69 -24.18 13.36
N ILE A 188 -19.91 -24.53 12.96
CA ILE A 188 -21.15 -23.90 13.40
C ILE A 188 -21.83 -24.89 14.35
N GLN A 189 -22.01 -24.52 15.61
CA GLN A 189 -22.78 -25.32 16.56
C GLN A 189 -24.27 -25.02 16.41
N LEU A 190 -25.09 -26.06 16.42
CA LEU A 190 -26.54 -25.96 16.30
C LEU A 190 -27.15 -26.43 17.64
N ARG A 191 -27.77 -25.52 18.39
CA ARG A 191 -28.36 -25.81 19.72
C ARG A 191 -29.85 -25.46 19.74
N PRO A 192 -30.77 -26.35 20.14
CA PRO A 192 -32.16 -25.96 20.37
C PRO A 192 -32.22 -24.95 21.54
N PRO A 193 -33.10 -23.92 21.49
CA PRO A 193 -34.19 -23.70 20.55
C PRO A 193 -33.86 -22.72 19.39
N GLN A 194 -32.68 -22.81 18.77
CA GLN A 194 -32.35 -21.96 17.60
C GLN A 194 -33.27 -22.25 16.40
N GLN A 195 -33.78 -21.19 15.77
CA GLN A 195 -34.44 -21.26 14.47
C GLN A 195 -33.42 -20.98 13.36
N VAL A 196 -33.31 -21.89 12.38
CA VAL A 196 -32.35 -21.78 11.27
C VAL A 196 -33.07 -21.45 9.97
N ASN A 197 -32.68 -20.37 9.30
CA ASN A 197 -33.34 -19.91 8.08
C ASN A 197 -32.52 -20.30 6.84
N LEU A 198 -33.13 -21.13 5.99
CA LEU A 198 -32.58 -21.64 4.74
C LEU A 198 -33.15 -20.81 3.58
N ILE A 199 -32.28 -20.13 2.84
CA ILE A 199 -32.67 -19.27 1.72
C ILE A 199 -32.10 -19.85 0.43
N LEU A 200 -32.98 -20.26 -0.47
CA LEU A 200 -32.65 -20.87 -1.76
C LEU A 200 -32.72 -19.84 -2.89
N SER A 201 -31.83 -19.95 -3.87
CA SER A 201 -31.91 -19.13 -5.09
C SER A 201 -32.98 -19.68 -6.03
N SER A 202 -33.97 -18.85 -6.38
CA SER A 202 -35.02 -19.20 -7.36
C SER A 202 -34.57 -19.10 -8.82
N ASN A 203 -33.45 -18.43 -9.10
CA ASN A 203 -32.96 -18.18 -10.47
C ASN A 203 -31.49 -18.60 -10.69
N ARG A 204 -31.01 -18.42 -11.94
CA ARG A 204 -29.64 -18.74 -12.40
C ARG A 204 -29.22 -20.21 -12.17
N GLY A 205 -30.10 -21.13 -12.53
CA GLY A 205 -29.90 -22.57 -12.35
C GLY A 205 -30.00 -23.01 -10.89
N ARG A 206 -30.64 -22.20 -10.03
CA ARG A 206 -31.03 -22.49 -8.63
C ARG A 206 -29.91 -22.99 -7.71
N ARG A 207 -28.66 -22.88 -8.13
CA ARG A 207 -27.42 -23.44 -7.55
C ARG A 207 -26.87 -22.74 -6.29
N THR A 208 -27.66 -21.94 -5.58
CA THR A 208 -27.16 -21.16 -4.43
C THR A 208 -28.02 -21.38 -3.20
N LEU A 209 -27.36 -21.64 -2.08
CA LEU A 209 -27.93 -21.79 -0.74
C LEU A 209 -27.32 -20.71 0.17
N LEU A 210 -28.16 -20.03 0.93
CA LEU A 210 -27.78 -19.17 2.04
C LEU A 210 -28.34 -19.80 3.32
N LEU A 211 -27.44 -20.23 4.20
CA LEU A 211 -27.78 -20.59 5.57
C LEU A 211 -27.63 -19.32 6.43
N LYS A 212 -28.77 -18.77 6.87
CA LYS A 212 -28.77 -17.68 7.85
C LYS A 212 -28.54 -18.26 9.23
N ILE A 213 -27.42 -17.87 9.84
CA ILE A 213 -26.97 -18.40 11.12
C ILE A 213 -27.26 -17.34 12.17
N PRO A 214 -28.15 -17.60 13.15
CA PRO A 214 -28.39 -16.65 14.22
C PRO A 214 -27.09 -16.39 14.99
N LYS A 215 -26.93 -15.16 15.48
CA LYS A 215 -25.76 -14.68 16.24
C LYS A 215 -24.40 -14.66 15.52
N GLU A 216 -24.19 -15.30 14.36
CA GLU A 216 -22.90 -15.26 13.60
C GLU A 216 -22.98 -14.50 12.25
N TYR A 217 -22.02 -14.70 11.32
CA TYR A 217 -22.12 -14.27 9.92
C TYR A 217 -22.74 -15.39 9.05
N ASP A 218 -23.42 -15.02 7.97
CA ASP A 218 -24.15 -15.95 7.14
C ASP A 218 -23.22 -16.86 6.30
N LEU A 219 -23.62 -18.11 6.06
CA LEU A 219 -22.89 -19.05 5.20
C LEU A 219 -23.58 -19.16 3.84
N VAL A 220 -22.90 -18.69 2.78
CA VAL A 220 -23.41 -18.74 1.40
C VAL A 220 -22.62 -19.75 0.57
N LEU A 221 -23.30 -20.77 0.05
CA LEU A 221 -22.75 -21.87 -0.72
C LEU A 221 -23.27 -21.85 -2.16
N LEU A 222 -22.36 -22.00 -3.12
CA LEU A 222 -22.61 -22.05 -4.55
C LEU A 222 -22.24 -23.45 -5.08
N PHE A 223 -23.19 -24.12 -5.72
CA PHE A 223 -23.02 -25.46 -6.30
C PHE A 223 -22.75 -25.38 -7.80
N ASN A 224 -22.32 -26.49 -8.40
CA ASN A 224 -22.20 -26.62 -9.86
C ASN A 224 -23.58 -26.94 -10.47
N MET A 225 -24.36 -27.82 -9.82
CA MET A 225 -25.70 -28.28 -10.24
C MET A 225 -26.76 -28.00 -9.17
N GLU A 226 -28.05 -27.98 -9.55
CA GLU A 226 -29.16 -27.88 -8.57
C GLU A 226 -29.28 -29.16 -7.72
N GLU A 227 -29.02 -30.33 -8.30
CA GLU A 227 -28.99 -31.63 -7.62
C GLU A 227 -28.01 -31.65 -6.44
N GLU A 228 -26.77 -31.13 -6.63
CA GLU A 228 -25.75 -31.03 -5.57
C GLU A 228 -26.24 -30.13 -4.41
N ARG A 229 -26.94 -29.03 -4.71
CA ARG A 229 -27.57 -28.17 -3.69
C ARG A 229 -28.68 -28.93 -2.97
N GLN A 230 -29.56 -29.59 -3.73
CA GLN A 230 -30.74 -30.26 -3.20
C GLN A 230 -30.36 -31.39 -2.25
N ALA A 231 -29.37 -32.21 -2.62
CA ALA A 231 -28.82 -33.25 -1.76
C ALA A 231 -28.24 -32.68 -0.44
N LEU A 232 -27.53 -31.54 -0.48
CA LEU A 232 -27.08 -30.90 0.77
C LEU A 232 -28.24 -30.35 1.59
N VAL A 233 -29.25 -29.73 0.96
CA VAL A 233 -30.43 -29.19 1.65
C VAL A 233 -31.19 -30.31 2.35
N GLU A 234 -31.35 -31.46 1.71
CA GLU A 234 -32.00 -32.64 2.30
C GLU A 234 -31.17 -33.24 3.45
N ASN A 235 -29.86 -33.34 3.31
CA ASN A 235 -28.97 -33.77 4.40
C ASN A 235 -28.98 -32.79 5.59
N VAL A 236 -28.98 -31.47 5.33
CA VAL A 236 -29.11 -30.43 6.36
C VAL A 236 -30.48 -30.49 7.02
N ARG A 237 -31.56 -30.71 6.25
CA ARG A 237 -32.93 -30.89 6.76
C ARG A 237 -33.03 -32.13 7.66
N GLY A 238 -32.40 -33.24 7.30
CA GLY A 238 -32.28 -34.43 8.13
C GLY A 238 -31.58 -34.12 9.45
N ALA A 239 -30.36 -33.59 9.38
CA ALA A 239 -29.58 -33.22 10.57
C ALA A 239 -30.28 -32.18 11.48
N LEU A 240 -31.00 -31.21 10.93
CA LEU A 240 -31.78 -30.25 11.74
C LEU A 240 -32.96 -30.93 12.45
N LYS A 241 -33.68 -31.84 11.79
CA LYS A 241 -34.77 -32.62 12.39
C LYS A 241 -34.28 -33.57 13.48
N GLU A 242 -33.19 -34.29 13.25
CA GLU A 242 -32.56 -35.20 14.22
C GLU A 242 -32.17 -34.48 15.52
N ASN A 243 -31.74 -33.22 15.43
CA ASN A 243 -31.37 -32.40 16.58
C ASN A 243 -32.54 -31.54 17.14
N GLY A 244 -33.78 -31.79 16.71
CA GLY A 244 -34.98 -31.12 17.23
C GLY A 244 -35.11 -29.64 16.90
N LEU A 245 -34.47 -29.17 15.83
CA LEU A 245 -34.41 -27.75 15.48
C LEU A 245 -35.52 -27.32 14.52
N SER A 246 -36.12 -26.16 14.77
CA SER A 246 -37.06 -25.53 13.83
C SER A 246 -36.31 -24.82 12.70
N PHE A 247 -36.81 -24.93 11.47
CA PHE A 247 -36.23 -24.27 10.31
C PHE A 247 -37.31 -23.68 9.41
N GLN A 248 -36.98 -22.62 8.68
CA GLN A 248 -37.84 -22.04 7.64
C GLN A 248 -37.08 -22.00 6.31
N GLU A 249 -37.77 -22.34 5.22
CA GLU A 249 -37.24 -22.30 3.86
C GLU A 249 -37.89 -21.14 3.08
N TRP A 250 -37.06 -20.33 2.42
CA TRP A 250 -37.48 -19.18 1.61
C TRP A 250 -36.81 -19.21 0.24
N GLU A 251 -37.51 -18.78 -0.82
CA GLU A 251 -36.91 -18.58 -2.14
C GLU A 251 -36.71 -17.08 -2.45
N LEU A 252 -35.49 -16.70 -2.86
CA LEU A 252 -35.14 -15.34 -3.30
C LEU A 252 -34.32 -15.39 -4.59
N ARG A 253 -34.22 -14.28 -5.33
CA ARG A 253 -33.30 -14.22 -6.49
C ARG A 253 -31.84 -14.20 -6.00
N GLU A 254 -30.89 -14.76 -6.76
CA GLU A 254 -29.48 -14.84 -6.34
C GLU A 254 -28.90 -13.48 -5.90
N GLN A 255 -29.29 -12.38 -6.58
CA GLN A 255 -28.83 -11.04 -6.21
C GLN A 255 -29.44 -10.50 -4.91
N GLU A 256 -30.65 -10.89 -4.56
CA GLU A 256 -31.34 -10.50 -3.33
C GLU A 256 -30.79 -11.31 -2.16
N LEU A 257 -30.64 -12.62 -2.34
CA LEU A 257 -29.95 -13.55 -1.43
C LEU A 257 -28.54 -13.01 -1.07
N MET A 258 -27.74 -12.64 -2.08
CA MET A 258 -26.40 -12.05 -1.90
C MET A 258 -26.38 -10.63 -1.31
N ARG A 259 -27.53 -9.96 -1.20
CA ARG A 259 -27.68 -8.67 -0.50
C ARG A 259 -28.17 -8.85 0.94
N ALA A 260 -29.01 -9.86 1.18
CA ALA A 260 -29.55 -10.23 2.48
C ALA A 260 -28.55 -10.99 3.37
N ALA A 261 -27.52 -11.60 2.77
CA ALA A 261 -26.44 -12.27 3.49
C ALA A 261 -25.50 -11.28 4.22
N VAL A 262 -25.29 -11.49 5.52
CA VAL A 262 -24.31 -10.77 6.32
C VAL A 262 -22.93 -11.42 6.18
N THR A 263 -22.03 -10.77 5.45
CA THR A 263 -20.65 -11.28 5.23
C THR A 263 -19.74 -11.06 6.45
N ARG A 264 -18.63 -11.82 6.54
CA ARG A 264 -17.57 -11.62 7.56
C ARG A 264 -17.07 -10.17 7.59
N GLN A 265 -16.94 -9.50 6.44
CA GLN A 265 -16.51 -8.10 6.38
C GLN A 265 -17.56 -7.15 6.99
N GLN A 266 -18.85 -7.35 6.70
CA GLN A 266 -19.93 -6.56 7.30
C GLN A 266 -20.03 -6.80 8.80
N ARG A 267 -19.93 -8.07 9.24
CA ARG A 267 -19.94 -8.43 10.66
C ARG A 267 -18.75 -7.82 11.40
N GLY A 268 -17.54 -7.83 10.83
CA GLY A 268 -16.38 -7.15 11.41
C GLY A 268 -16.59 -5.64 11.60
N HIS A 269 -17.29 -4.97 10.69
CA HIS A 269 -17.64 -3.55 10.84
C HIS A 269 -18.79 -3.29 11.83
N LEU A 270 -19.73 -4.24 11.95
CA LEU A 270 -20.76 -4.24 12.99
C LEU A 270 -20.12 -4.35 14.38
N LEU A 271 -19.19 -5.29 14.56
CA LEU A 271 -18.41 -5.47 15.79
C LEU A 271 -17.54 -4.24 16.12
N GLU A 272 -16.86 -3.64 15.13
CA GLU A 272 -16.14 -2.37 15.31
C GLU A 272 -17.08 -1.25 15.81
N THR A 273 -18.32 -1.22 15.31
CA THR A 273 -19.33 -0.22 15.72
C THR A 273 -19.88 -0.52 17.12
N PHE A 274 -20.12 -1.79 17.46
CA PHE A 274 -20.51 -2.29 18.79
C PHE A 274 -19.49 -1.89 19.85
N PHE A 275 -18.21 -2.22 19.64
CA PHE A 275 -17.13 -1.86 20.55
C PHE A 275 -16.98 -0.34 20.72
N ARG A 276 -17.11 0.44 19.63
CA ARG A 276 -17.03 1.90 19.71
C ARG A 276 -18.17 2.52 20.56
N HIS A 277 -19.36 1.94 20.52
CA HIS A 277 -20.47 2.37 21.38
C HIS A 277 -20.28 1.95 22.85
N LEU A 278 -19.90 0.70 23.12
CA LEU A 278 -19.50 0.24 24.47
C LEU A 278 -18.49 1.20 25.11
N PHE A 279 -17.38 1.47 24.42
CA PHE A 279 -16.29 2.26 24.98
C PHE A 279 -16.66 3.74 25.19
N SER A 280 -17.59 4.28 24.41
CA SER A 280 -18.13 5.63 24.65
C SER A 280 -18.87 5.74 25.99
N GLN A 281 -19.59 4.69 26.39
CA GLN A 281 -20.32 4.65 27.67
C GLN A 281 -19.39 4.40 28.86
N VAL A 282 -18.30 3.65 28.65
CA VAL A 282 -17.38 3.23 29.71
C VAL A 282 -16.29 4.28 30.01
N LEU A 283 -15.74 4.95 28.99
CA LEU A 283 -14.64 5.92 29.12
C LEU A 283 -15.11 7.37 29.37
N ASP A 284 -16.41 7.60 29.61
CA ASP A 284 -17.05 8.93 29.71
C ASP A 284 -16.69 9.87 28.53
N ILE A 285 -16.52 9.28 27.34
CA ILE A 285 -16.31 9.99 26.09
C ILE A 285 -17.67 10.46 25.59
N ASN A 286 -17.81 11.75 25.24
CA ASN A 286 -19.07 12.27 24.71
C ASN A 286 -19.54 11.41 23.52
N GLN A 287 -20.79 10.92 23.58
CA GLN A 287 -21.35 10.03 22.55
C GLN A 287 -21.30 10.62 21.13
N ALA A 288 -21.29 11.95 21.00
CA ALA A 288 -21.09 12.65 19.73
C ALA A 288 -19.68 12.49 19.12
N ASP A 289 -18.64 12.35 19.94
CA ASP A 289 -17.24 12.21 19.50
C ASP A 289 -16.91 10.77 19.08
N ALA A 290 -17.66 9.80 19.60
CA ALA A 290 -17.72 8.42 19.08
C ALA A 290 -18.37 8.33 17.68
N GLY A 291 -18.62 9.46 17.01
CA GLY A 291 -19.09 9.53 15.63
C GLY A 291 -20.51 9.00 15.49
N THR A 292 -21.48 9.86 15.75
CA THR A 292 -22.86 9.62 15.33
C THR A 292 -22.88 9.35 13.82
N LEU A 293 -23.35 8.15 13.45
CA LEU A 293 -23.72 7.85 12.07
C LEU A 293 -24.92 8.75 11.68
N PRO A 294 -25.14 9.03 10.38
CA PRO A 294 -26.28 9.86 9.94
C PRO A 294 -27.63 9.34 10.47
N LEU A 295 -28.62 10.22 10.63
CA LEU A 295 -29.89 9.91 11.33
C LEU A 295 -30.60 8.63 10.84
N ASP A 296 -30.42 8.23 9.57
CA ASP A 296 -30.91 6.98 8.96
C ASP A 296 -30.29 5.67 9.52
N SER A 297 -29.50 5.73 10.61
CA SER A 297 -28.68 4.62 11.10
C SER A 297 -29.09 4.02 12.44
N SER A 298 -30.20 4.49 13.05
CA SER A 298 -30.70 3.93 14.32
C SER A 298 -30.93 2.42 14.27
N THR A 299 -31.34 1.90 13.11
CA THR A 299 -31.44 0.46 12.82
C THR A 299 -30.09 -0.26 12.92
N LYS A 300 -29.03 0.26 12.28
CA LYS A 300 -27.69 -0.36 12.32
C LYS A 300 -27.04 -0.32 13.69
N VAL A 301 -27.27 0.76 14.45
CA VAL A 301 -26.82 0.82 15.85
C VAL A 301 -27.61 -0.18 16.69
N ARG A 302 -28.93 -0.28 16.51
CA ARG A 302 -29.75 -1.29 17.20
C ARG A 302 -29.32 -2.73 16.84
N GLU A 303 -29.10 -3.02 15.56
CA GLU A 303 -28.56 -4.30 15.06
C GLU A 303 -27.20 -4.63 15.69
N ALA A 304 -26.32 -3.63 15.85
CA ALA A 304 -25.04 -3.81 16.53
C ALA A 304 -25.21 -4.10 18.02
N LEU A 305 -26.09 -3.36 18.72
CA LEU A 305 -26.38 -3.55 20.15
C LEU A 305 -27.07 -4.89 20.45
N THR A 306 -27.84 -5.43 19.51
CA THR A 306 -28.41 -6.80 19.57
C THR A 306 -27.45 -7.89 19.07
N CYS A 307 -26.24 -7.53 18.64
CA CYS A 307 -25.24 -8.51 18.24
C CYS A 307 -24.62 -9.16 19.48
N GLU A 308 -24.43 -10.46 19.40
CA GLU A 308 -23.68 -11.24 20.38
C GLU A 308 -22.38 -11.76 19.72
N LEU A 309 -21.36 -11.94 20.54
CA LEU A 309 -19.99 -12.22 20.12
C LEU A 309 -19.61 -13.67 20.45
N SER A 310 -19.18 -14.47 19.47
CA SER A 310 -18.71 -15.82 19.76
C SER A 310 -17.28 -15.81 20.33
N ARG A 311 -16.89 -16.85 21.08
CA ARG A 311 -15.54 -16.94 21.69
C ARG A 311 -14.40 -16.77 20.69
N ALA A 312 -14.57 -17.30 19.46
CA ALA A 312 -13.57 -17.15 18.40
C ALA A 312 -13.44 -15.69 17.93
N GLU A 313 -14.55 -14.95 17.82
CA GLU A 313 -14.53 -13.54 17.44
C GLU A 313 -14.05 -12.63 18.59
N PHE A 314 -14.30 -13.01 19.84
CA PHE A 314 -13.73 -12.39 21.02
C PHE A 314 -12.20 -12.52 21.06
N ALA A 315 -11.66 -13.72 20.83
CA ALA A 315 -10.23 -13.95 20.65
C ALA A 315 -9.64 -13.12 19.49
N ASP A 316 -10.24 -13.19 18.29
CA ASP A 316 -9.75 -12.48 17.09
C ASP A 316 -9.75 -10.95 17.29
N SER A 317 -10.67 -10.41 18.11
CA SER A 317 -10.76 -8.98 18.44
C SER A 317 -9.89 -8.52 19.61
N LEU A 318 -9.52 -9.42 20.53
CA LEU A 318 -8.40 -9.23 21.48
C LEU A 318 -7.02 -9.41 20.82
N GLY A 319 -6.97 -10.07 19.65
CA GLY A 319 -5.72 -10.46 18.99
C GLY A 319 -5.02 -11.64 19.69
N LEU A 320 -5.80 -12.51 20.32
CA LEU A 320 -5.38 -13.73 21.02
C LEU A 320 -5.89 -14.98 20.28
N LYS A 321 -5.46 -16.18 20.67
CA LYS A 321 -5.97 -17.43 20.10
C LYS A 321 -7.29 -17.83 20.79
N PRO A 322 -8.24 -18.48 20.10
CA PRO A 322 -9.52 -18.92 20.71
C PRO A 322 -9.40 -19.85 21.93
N GLN A 323 -8.26 -20.53 22.06
CA GLN A 323 -7.92 -21.46 23.14
C GLN A 323 -6.93 -20.90 24.18
N ASP A 324 -6.65 -19.59 24.18
CA ASP A 324 -5.82 -18.99 25.23
C ASP A 324 -6.64 -18.90 26.53
N MET A 325 -6.08 -19.36 27.66
CA MET A 325 -6.79 -19.49 28.96
C MET A 325 -7.51 -18.21 29.43
N PHE A 326 -6.99 -17.03 29.10
CA PHE A 326 -7.64 -15.74 29.41
C PHE A 326 -8.91 -15.50 28.60
N VAL A 327 -8.89 -15.87 27.31
CA VAL A 327 -10.09 -15.79 26.47
C VAL A 327 -11.15 -16.73 27.04
N GLU A 328 -10.77 -17.95 27.43
CA GLU A 328 -11.70 -18.90 28.02
C GLU A 328 -12.27 -18.41 29.37
N SER A 329 -11.41 -18.05 30.32
CA SER A 329 -11.82 -17.60 31.66
C SER A 329 -12.63 -16.30 31.63
N MET A 330 -12.20 -15.30 30.85
CA MET A 330 -12.92 -14.02 30.74
C MET A 330 -14.25 -14.18 30.00
N PHE A 331 -14.32 -15.10 29.02
CA PHE A 331 -15.57 -15.37 28.30
C PHE A 331 -16.56 -16.13 29.20
N SER A 332 -16.12 -17.17 29.92
CA SER A 332 -16.98 -17.91 30.85
C SER A 332 -17.48 -17.05 32.02
N LEU A 333 -16.67 -16.10 32.50
CA LEU A 333 -17.09 -15.10 33.51
C LEU A 333 -18.13 -14.09 32.96
N ALA A 334 -18.12 -13.85 31.65
CA ALA A 334 -19.01 -12.90 30.98
C ALA A 334 -20.32 -13.51 30.51
N ASP A 335 -20.30 -14.77 30.08
CA ASP A 335 -21.44 -15.56 29.59
C ASP A 335 -22.37 -15.94 30.77
N LYS A 336 -23.10 -14.95 31.29
CA LYS A 336 -23.95 -15.07 32.48
C LYS A 336 -25.15 -15.98 32.24
N ASP A 337 -25.65 -16.02 31.01
CA ASP A 337 -26.74 -16.91 30.62
C ASP A 337 -26.27 -18.29 30.11
N GLY A 338 -24.95 -18.50 30.00
CA GLY A 338 -24.31 -19.76 29.59
C GLY A 338 -24.58 -20.15 28.14
N ASN A 339 -25.06 -19.22 27.30
CA ASN A 339 -25.53 -19.56 25.96
C ASN A 339 -24.38 -19.83 24.96
N GLY A 340 -23.13 -19.50 25.31
CA GLY A 340 -21.93 -19.69 24.47
C GLY A 340 -21.58 -18.48 23.60
N TYR A 341 -22.29 -17.37 23.76
CA TYR A 341 -22.10 -16.08 23.08
C TYR A 341 -22.18 -14.95 24.11
N LEU A 342 -21.47 -13.86 23.85
CA LEU A 342 -21.33 -12.76 24.79
C LEU A 342 -22.12 -11.54 24.29
N SER A 343 -23.17 -11.12 25.01
CA SER A 343 -24.03 -9.99 24.64
C SER A 343 -23.43 -8.62 24.99
N PHE A 344 -24.02 -7.55 24.44
CA PHE A 344 -23.64 -6.17 24.78
C PHE A 344 -23.68 -5.88 26.28
N ARG A 345 -24.72 -6.38 26.99
CA ARG A 345 -24.95 -6.07 28.41
C ARG A 345 -23.94 -6.79 29.30
N GLU A 346 -23.77 -8.08 29.08
CA GLU A 346 -22.78 -8.90 29.78
C GLU A 346 -21.36 -8.33 29.65
N PHE A 347 -20.99 -7.88 28.45
CA PHE A 347 -19.70 -7.26 28.24
C PHE A 347 -19.57 -5.89 28.91
N LEU A 348 -20.63 -5.08 28.85
CA LEU A 348 -20.66 -3.76 29.46
C LEU A 348 -20.53 -3.85 30.98
N ASP A 349 -21.29 -4.74 31.63
CA ASP A 349 -21.25 -4.96 33.08
C ASP A 349 -19.82 -5.23 33.56
N ILE A 350 -19.12 -6.13 32.88
CA ILE A 350 -17.73 -6.48 33.20
C ILE A 350 -16.79 -5.31 32.95
N LEU A 351 -16.89 -4.62 31.81
CA LEU A 351 -16.07 -3.44 31.52
C LEU A 351 -16.28 -2.31 32.54
N VAL A 352 -17.51 -2.11 33.03
CA VAL A 352 -17.83 -1.11 34.04
C VAL A 352 -17.16 -1.45 35.37
N VAL A 353 -17.21 -2.71 35.82
CA VAL A 353 -16.48 -3.15 37.04
C VAL A 353 -14.96 -2.97 36.85
N PHE A 354 -14.40 -3.40 35.72
CA PHE A 354 -12.98 -3.22 35.41
C PHE A 354 -12.52 -1.75 35.41
N MET A 355 -13.38 -0.81 35.04
CA MET A 355 -13.04 0.60 34.90
C MET A 355 -13.36 1.43 36.15
N LYS A 356 -14.62 1.40 36.58
CA LYS A 356 -15.21 2.24 37.63
C LYS A 356 -15.36 1.53 38.98
N GLY A 357 -15.22 0.21 39.03
CA GLY A 357 -15.35 -0.56 40.26
C GLY A 357 -14.24 -0.29 41.29
N SER A 358 -14.55 -0.54 42.56
CA SER A 358 -13.61 -0.43 43.68
C SER A 358 -12.49 -1.49 43.60
N PRO A 359 -11.38 -1.33 44.34
CA PRO A 359 -10.35 -2.37 44.42
C PRO A 359 -10.89 -3.72 44.91
N GLU A 360 -11.89 -3.70 45.80
CA GLU A 360 -12.56 -4.90 46.33
C GLU A 360 -13.48 -5.55 45.27
N GLU A 361 -14.23 -4.77 44.50
CA GLU A 361 -15.04 -5.29 43.39
C GLU A 361 -14.16 -5.90 42.30
N LYS A 362 -12.99 -5.31 42.05
CA LYS A 362 -11.99 -5.80 41.08
C LYS A 362 -11.29 -7.06 41.56
N SER A 363 -10.88 -7.14 42.83
CA SER A 363 -10.31 -8.36 43.40
C SER A 363 -11.34 -9.49 43.41
N ARG A 364 -12.62 -9.18 43.71
CA ARG A 364 -13.73 -10.15 43.67
C ARG A 364 -14.07 -10.62 42.26
N LEU A 365 -13.95 -9.75 41.25
CA LEU A 365 -14.07 -10.14 39.85
C LEU A 365 -12.90 -11.04 39.42
N MET A 366 -11.66 -10.72 39.84
CA MET A 366 -10.48 -11.55 39.58
C MET A 366 -10.60 -12.92 40.24
N PHE A 367 -11.04 -12.97 41.50
CA PHE A 367 -11.28 -14.22 42.24
C PHE A 367 -12.26 -15.14 41.47
N ARG A 368 -13.43 -14.60 41.08
CA ARG A 368 -14.42 -15.31 40.26
C ARG A 368 -13.97 -15.68 38.84
N MET A 369 -12.87 -15.11 38.35
CA MET A 369 -12.30 -15.48 37.06
C MET A 369 -11.50 -16.78 37.13
N TYR A 370 -11.12 -17.22 38.34
CA TYR A 370 -10.16 -18.30 38.58
C TYR A 370 -10.60 -19.37 39.59
N ASP A 371 -11.67 -19.10 40.33
CA ASP A 371 -12.59 -20.12 40.89
C ASP A 371 -13.25 -20.85 39.72
N PHE A 372 -12.73 -22.04 39.35
CA PHE A 372 -13.16 -22.77 38.15
C PHE A 372 -14.29 -23.76 38.40
N ASP A 373 -14.42 -24.26 39.64
CA ASP A 373 -15.50 -25.16 40.04
C ASP A 373 -16.72 -24.41 40.62
N GLY A 374 -16.58 -23.11 40.92
CA GLY A 374 -17.62 -22.23 41.43
C GLY A 374 -17.87 -22.37 42.92
N ASN A 375 -16.95 -22.98 43.68
CA ASN A 375 -17.14 -23.30 45.09
C ASN A 375 -16.96 -22.10 46.04
N GLY A 376 -16.42 -20.97 45.57
CA GLY A 376 -16.19 -19.75 46.36
C GLY A 376 -14.85 -19.70 47.10
N LEU A 377 -13.96 -20.64 46.84
CA LEU A 377 -12.58 -20.79 47.32
C LEU A 377 -11.66 -20.91 46.09
N ILE A 378 -10.35 -20.70 46.27
CA ILE A 378 -9.36 -20.98 45.22
C ILE A 378 -8.36 -21.98 45.81
N SER A 379 -8.37 -23.20 45.29
CA SER A 379 -7.39 -24.24 45.67
C SER A 379 -5.96 -23.85 45.24
N LYS A 380 -4.93 -24.42 45.88
CA LYS A 380 -3.52 -24.26 45.45
C LYS A 380 -3.33 -24.60 43.97
N ASP A 381 -4.00 -25.63 43.45
CA ASP A 381 -3.94 -26.00 42.03
C ASP A 381 -4.61 -24.96 41.11
N GLU A 382 -5.74 -24.38 41.51
CA GLU A 382 -6.38 -23.28 40.78
C GLU A 382 -5.58 -21.99 40.85
N PHE A 383 -4.93 -21.67 41.97
CA PHE A 383 -4.02 -20.53 42.09
C PHE A 383 -2.77 -20.70 41.21
N ILE A 384 -2.20 -21.91 41.18
CA ILE A 384 -1.15 -22.30 40.22
C ILE A 384 -1.68 -22.18 38.79
N ARG A 385 -2.94 -22.57 38.51
CA ARG A 385 -3.56 -22.49 37.18
C ARG A 385 -3.90 -21.05 36.76
N MET A 386 -4.24 -20.18 37.70
CA MET A 386 -4.42 -18.73 37.53
C MET A 386 -3.10 -18.09 37.14
N LEU A 387 -2.05 -18.29 37.96
CA LEU A 387 -0.73 -17.76 37.64
C LEU A 387 -0.23 -18.36 36.33
N ARG A 388 -0.46 -19.67 36.09
CA ARG A 388 -0.18 -20.30 34.80
C ARG A 388 -0.97 -19.63 33.67
N SER A 389 -2.22 -19.21 33.86
CA SER A 389 -2.97 -18.48 32.82
C SER A 389 -2.34 -17.13 32.50
N PHE A 390 -1.95 -16.33 33.52
CA PHE A 390 -1.23 -15.07 33.32
C PHE A 390 0.11 -15.29 32.61
N ILE A 391 0.73 -16.43 32.90
CA ILE A 391 1.97 -16.94 32.31
C ILE A 391 1.75 -17.50 30.90
N GLU A 392 0.62 -18.10 30.56
CA GLU A 392 0.29 -18.72 29.26
C GLU A 392 -0.24 -17.71 28.23
N ILE A 393 -1.03 -16.70 28.65
CA ILE A 393 -1.23 -15.45 27.88
C ILE A 393 0.12 -14.91 27.42
N SER A 394 1.11 -15.06 28.30
CA SER A 394 2.47 -14.60 28.13
C SER A 394 3.46 -15.71 27.72
N ASN A 395 3.00 -16.80 27.09
CA ASN A 395 3.79 -17.96 26.60
C ASN A 395 5.05 -18.30 27.45
N ASN A 396 4.98 -18.22 28.78
CA ASN A 396 6.14 -18.39 29.65
C ASN A 396 6.44 -19.88 29.87
N CYS A 397 7.72 -20.24 29.82
CA CYS A 397 8.20 -21.59 30.12
C CYS A 397 8.73 -21.72 31.56
N LEU A 398 8.00 -21.21 32.56
CA LEU A 398 8.21 -21.70 33.92
C LEU A 398 7.77 -23.17 33.96
N SER A 399 8.70 -24.05 34.35
CA SER A 399 8.35 -25.46 34.59
C SER A 399 7.30 -25.54 35.69
N LYS A 400 6.48 -26.60 35.71
CA LYS A 400 5.45 -26.80 36.76
C LYS A 400 6.05 -26.69 38.17
N ALA A 401 7.29 -27.15 38.36
CA ALA A 401 8.02 -27.07 39.62
C ALA A 401 8.37 -25.62 40.01
N GLN A 402 8.94 -24.82 39.11
CA GLN A 402 9.27 -23.41 39.39
C GLN A 402 8.03 -22.56 39.69
N LEU A 403 6.91 -22.84 39.01
CA LEU A 403 5.66 -22.14 39.29
C LEU A 403 5.09 -22.52 40.66
N ALA A 404 5.17 -23.80 41.05
CA ALA A 404 4.79 -24.25 42.38
C ALA A 404 5.69 -23.62 43.47
N GLU A 405 7.01 -23.54 43.24
CA GLU A 405 7.96 -22.90 44.14
C GLU A 405 7.67 -21.40 44.35
N VAL A 406 7.31 -20.67 43.28
CA VAL A 406 6.87 -19.26 43.39
C VAL A 406 5.56 -19.17 44.19
N VAL A 407 4.59 -20.05 43.96
CA VAL A 407 3.33 -20.09 44.72
C VAL A 407 3.57 -20.41 46.20
N GLU A 408 4.41 -21.40 46.51
CA GLU A 408 4.78 -21.66 47.91
C GLU A 408 5.49 -20.48 48.54
N SER A 409 6.37 -19.77 47.82
CA SER A 409 7.01 -18.57 48.36
C SER A 409 6.00 -17.45 48.65
N MET A 410 4.99 -17.25 47.80
CA MET A 410 3.89 -16.30 48.03
C MET A 410 3.03 -16.70 49.22
N PHE A 411 2.61 -17.97 49.31
CA PHE A 411 1.87 -18.46 50.48
C PHE A 411 2.71 -18.34 51.77
N ARG A 412 4.03 -18.54 51.68
CA ARG A 412 4.96 -18.42 52.80
C ARG A 412 5.11 -16.99 53.31
N GLU A 413 5.27 -16.02 52.41
CA GLU A 413 5.39 -14.60 52.75
C GLU A 413 4.06 -13.99 53.21
N SER A 414 2.92 -14.42 52.65
CA SER A 414 1.58 -13.99 53.09
C SER A 414 1.06 -14.71 54.35
N GLY A 415 1.81 -15.65 54.94
CA GLY A 415 1.43 -16.36 56.17
C GLY A 415 0.41 -17.48 55.99
N PHE A 416 0.17 -17.96 54.76
CA PHE A 416 -0.80 -18.99 54.40
C PHE A 416 -0.18 -20.38 54.18
N GLN A 417 0.96 -20.68 54.82
CA GLN A 417 1.73 -21.92 54.62
C GLN A 417 0.86 -23.19 54.77
N ASP A 418 0.02 -23.22 55.80
CA ASP A 418 -0.81 -24.36 56.18
C ASP A 418 -2.19 -24.40 55.50
N LYS A 419 -2.52 -23.41 54.64
CA LYS A 419 -3.79 -23.40 53.87
C LYS A 419 -3.61 -24.10 52.53
N GLU A 420 -4.49 -25.04 52.19
CA GLU A 420 -4.59 -25.63 50.84
C GLU A 420 -5.54 -24.85 49.91
N GLU A 421 -6.43 -24.05 50.48
CA GLU A 421 -7.44 -23.25 49.79
C GLU A 421 -7.46 -21.81 50.30
N LEU A 422 -7.66 -20.85 49.41
CA LEU A 422 -7.74 -19.42 49.69
C LEU A 422 -9.20 -18.95 49.64
N THR A 423 -9.66 -18.25 50.68
CA THR A 423 -10.91 -17.48 50.61
C THR A 423 -10.72 -16.20 49.78
N TRP A 424 -11.82 -15.52 49.41
CA TRP A 424 -11.72 -14.19 48.78
C TRP A 424 -10.96 -13.18 49.67
N GLU A 425 -11.10 -13.28 50.99
CA GLU A 425 -10.42 -12.38 51.93
C GLU A 425 -8.91 -12.65 51.95
N ASP A 426 -8.50 -13.92 51.97
CA ASP A 426 -7.10 -14.33 51.85
C ASP A 426 -6.50 -13.88 50.52
N PHE A 427 -7.20 -14.12 49.42
CA PHE A 427 -6.78 -13.72 48.07
C PHE A 427 -6.68 -12.19 47.92
N HIS A 428 -7.64 -11.44 48.45
CA HIS A 428 -7.58 -9.99 48.44
C HIS A 428 -6.43 -9.48 49.32
N PHE A 429 -6.13 -10.15 50.44
CA PHE A 429 -5.00 -9.85 51.31
C PHE A 429 -3.65 -10.12 50.63
N MET A 430 -3.47 -11.25 49.94
CA MET A 430 -2.27 -11.53 49.12
C MET A 430 -2.01 -10.45 48.06
N LEU A 431 -3.07 -9.81 47.54
CA LEU A 431 -2.97 -8.70 46.60
C LEU A 431 -2.85 -7.33 47.28
N ARG A 432 -2.97 -7.22 48.61
CA ARG A 432 -3.04 -5.93 49.32
C ARG A 432 -1.67 -5.37 49.71
N ASP A 433 -0.71 -6.24 49.98
CA ASP A 433 0.61 -5.85 50.47
C ASP A 433 1.54 -5.33 49.36
N HIS A 434 1.25 -4.12 48.85
CA HIS A 434 2.21 -3.10 48.37
C HIS A 434 1.56 -1.68 48.29
N ASP A 435 0.52 -1.40 49.09
CA ASP A 435 -0.31 -0.16 48.99
C ASP A 435 0.42 1.17 49.28
N SER A 436 1.70 1.15 49.67
CA SER A 436 2.49 2.37 49.90
C SER A 436 2.76 3.19 48.63
N ASP A 437 2.75 2.58 47.44
CA ASP A 437 2.98 3.27 46.16
C ASP A 437 1.68 3.70 45.45
N LEU A 438 0.50 3.25 45.91
CA LEU A 438 -0.79 3.49 45.22
C LEU A 438 -1.48 4.80 45.60
N ARG A 439 -0.97 5.56 46.58
CA ARG A 439 -1.58 6.82 47.05
C ARG A 439 -1.46 8.00 46.07
N PHE A 440 -0.85 7.83 44.90
CA PHE A 440 -0.66 8.89 43.90
C PHE A 440 -1.66 8.92 42.73
N THR A 441 -2.82 8.26 42.84
CA THR A 441 -3.92 8.41 41.86
C THR A 441 -5.28 8.71 42.50
N GLN A 442 -5.36 9.67 43.41
CA GLN A 442 -6.65 10.27 43.76
C GLN A 442 -7.12 11.20 42.63
N LEU A 443 -8.18 10.79 41.92
CA LEU A 443 -8.71 11.50 40.76
C LEU A 443 -9.16 12.94 41.11
N CYS A 444 -8.50 13.94 40.53
CA CYS A 444 -9.04 15.30 40.46
C CYS A 444 -10.20 15.38 39.45
N VAL A 445 -11.36 14.82 39.80
CA VAL A 445 -12.62 15.15 39.13
C VAL A 445 -13.01 16.57 39.54
N LYS A 446 -13.00 17.52 38.60
CA LYS A 446 -13.66 18.81 38.81
C LYS A 446 -15.17 18.57 38.85
N GLY A 447 -15.79 18.72 40.03
CA GLY A 447 -17.24 18.59 40.16
C GLY A 447 -17.82 18.52 41.58
N VAL A 448 -16.99 18.39 42.63
CA VAL A 448 -17.46 18.35 44.03
C VAL A 448 -16.68 19.38 44.85
N GLU A 449 -17.38 20.14 45.68
CA GLU A 449 -16.78 21.10 46.62
C GLU A 449 -16.10 20.33 47.77
N VAL A 450 -14.82 20.63 48.01
CA VAL A 450 -14.05 20.05 49.13
C VAL A 450 -13.99 21.09 50.27
N PRO A 451 -14.26 20.71 51.53
CA PRO A 451 -14.23 21.62 52.67
C PRO A 451 -12.91 22.40 52.83
N GLU A 452 -13.01 23.60 53.40
CA GLU A 452 -12.04 24.67 53.18
C GLU A 452 -10.67 24.51 53.90
N VAL A 453 -10.48 23.43 54.65
CA VAL A 453 -9.33 23.19 55.54
C VAL A 453 -8.04 22.82 54.78
N ILE A 454 -8.12 22.30 53.54
CA ILE A 454 -6.97 21.75 52.80
C ILE A 454 -6.22 22.81 51.95
N LYS A 455 -6.74 24.05 51.85
CA LYS A 455 -6.21 25.09 50.94
C LYS A 455 -4.79 25.63 51.24
N ASN A 456 -4.25 25.42 52.45
CA ASN A 456 -3.08 26.19 52.93
C ASN A 456 -1.70 25.55 52.73
N LEU A 457 -1.59 24.33 52.18
CA LEU A 457 -0.30 23.64 51.97
C LEU A 457 0.29 23.76 50.55
N CYS A 458 -0.47 24.27 49.57
CA CYS A 458 -0.06 24.30 48.15
C CYS A 458 0.06 25.73 47.57
N ARG A 459 0.92 26.58 48.15
CA ARG A 459 1.34 27.88 47.54
C ARG A 459 2.87 28.05 47.48
N ARG A 460 3.51 27.28 46.61
CA ARG A 460 4.82 27.53 45.95
C ARG A 460 5.01 26.44 44.90
N ALA A 461 5.21 26.71 43.60
CA ALA A 461 5.24 27.98 42.89
C ALA A 461 4.63 27.81 41.49
N SER A 462 3.99 28.86 40.97
CA SER A 462 3.57 28.95 39.56
C SER A 462 3.78 30.36 39.04
N TYR A 463 4.87 30.57 38.32
CA TYR A 463 5.01 31.73 37.44
C TYR A 463 4.36 31.40 36.10
N ILE A 464 3.26 32.07 35.79
CA ILE A 464 2.61 32.00 34.48
C ILE A 464 3.09 33.18 33.65
N SER A 465 3.70 32.91 32.49
CA SER A 465 3.77 33.88 31.41
C SER A 465 2.39 33.98 30.74
N GLN A 466 1.78 35.17 30.78
CA GLN A 466 0.47 35.40 30.18
C GLN A 466 0.63 36.35 28.99
N GLU A 467 0.38 35.84 27.78
CA GLU A 467 0.22 36.70 26.60
C GLU A 467 -1.15 37.39 26.60
N LYS A 468 -1.17 38.57 25.98
CA LYS A 468 -2.29 39.52 25.97
C LYS A 468 -3.44 39.04 25.09
N ILE A 469 -4.67 39.33 25.51
CA ILE A 469 -5.73 39.92 24.67
C ILE A 469 -6.59 40.80 25.59
N CYS A 470 -6.77 42.07 25.23
CA CYS A 470 -7.65 43.00 25.93
C CYS A 470 -9.06 42.96 25.36
N PRO A 471 -10.07 43.36 26.16
CA PRO A 471 -10.81 44.55 25.77
C PRO A 471 -10.85 45.61 26.89
N SER A 472 -10.82 46.89 26.51
CA SER A 472 -11.05 48.03 27.40
C SER A 472 -12.57 48.22 27.62
N PRO A 473 -13.03 48.91 28.70
CA PRO A 473 -12.97 50.38 28.73
C PRO A 473 -12.84 51.08 30.12
N ARG A 474 -12.20 52.28 30.13
CA ARG A 474 -12.40 53.42 31.09
C ARG A 474 -12.09 53.15 32.59
N MET A 475 -11.69 54.10 33.44
CA MET A 475 -11.24 55.50 33.31
C MET A 475 -10.34 55.86 34.53
N SER A 476 -9.80 57.08 34.56
CA SER A 476 -9.12 57.80 35.68
C SER A 476 -9.40 57.32 37.12
N ALA A 477 -8.48 57.42 38.09
CA ALA A 477 -7.76 58.67 38.39
C ALA A 477 -6.42 58.54 39.17
N HIS A 478 -5.78 59.71 39.28
CA HIS A 478 -4.48 60.06 39.85
C HIS A 478 -4.07 59.44 41.20
N CYS A 479 -2.74 59.24 41.33
CA CYS A 479 -1.96 59.80 42.44
C CYS A 479 -0.57 60.23 41.95
N ALA A 480 -0.01 61.27 42.57
CA ALA A 480 1.22 61.93 42.12
C ALA A 480 2.31 61.94 43.20
N ARG A 481 3.50 62.43 42.81
CA ARG A 481 4.69 62.81 43.61
C ARG A 481 5.75 61.74 43.98
N ASN A 482 6.67 61.58 43.02
CA ASN A 482 8.08 62.03 43.09
C ASN A 482 9.10 61.45 44.10
N ASN A 483 10.22 61.00 43.51
CA ASN A 483 11.62 61.15 43.93
C ASN A 483 12.13 60.26 45.10
N MET A 484 13.38 59.75 45.12
CA MET A 484 14.52 59.90 44.18
C MET A 484 15.48 58.67 44.18
N LYS A 485 16.52 58.74 43.32
CA LYS A 485 17.69 57.83 43.10
C LYS A 485 18.45 57.50 44.41
N THR A 486 19.28 56.44 44.57
CA THR A 486 20.53 55.99 43.87
C THR A 486 20.89 54.56 44.37
N ALA A 487 21.46 53.59 43.64
CA ALA A 487 22.71 53.43 42.85
C ALA A 487 23.94 52.80 43.60
N SER A 488 24.41 51.64 43.09
CA SER A 488 25.76 50.98 43.15
C SER A 488 26.43 50.45 44.46
N SER A 489 26.72 49.13 44.41
CA SER A 489 27.89 48.28 44.84
C SER A 489 29.26 48.90 45.24
N PRO A 490 30.33 48.13 45.68
CA PRO A 490 30.53 46.66 45.87
C PRO A 490 31.33 46.14 47.13
N GLN A 491 31.37 44.80 47.31
CA GLN A 491 32.43 43.91 47.89
C GLN A 491 33.34 44.29 49.11
N ARG A 492 33.39 43.40 50.13
CA ARG A 492 34.53 42.47 50.45
C ARG A 492 34.29 41.55 51.67
N LEU A 493 35.11 40.49 51.80
CA LEU A 493 35.07 39.44 52.84
C LEU A 493 35.72 39.86 54.18
N GLN A 494 35.26 39.30 55.30
CA GLN A 494 36.11 38.63 56.32
C GLN A 494 35.29 37.86 57.38
N CYS A 495 35.83 36.72 57.84
CA CYS A 495 35.49 35.98 59.08
C CYS A 495 36.70 36.12 60.06
N PRO A 496 36.83 35.45 61.25
CA PRO A 496 36.00 34.43 61.92
C PRO A 496 35.92 34.54 63.49
N MET A 497 35.51 33.46 64.19
CA MET A 497 35.73 33.12 65.63
C MET A 497 34.87 33.88 66.69
N ASP A 498 34.52 33.36 67.89
CA ASP A 498 34.84 32.07 68.56
C ASP A 498 33.83 31.66 69.69
N THR A 499 33.77 30.35 70.00
CA THR A 499 33.60 29.56 71.29
C THR A 499 33.00 30.20 72.60
N ASP A 500 32.38 29.51 73.60
CA ASP A 500 32.23 28.07 73.95
C ASP A 500 31.05 27.74 74.99
N PRO A 501 30.91 26.57 75.71
CA PRO A 501 29.64 25.79 75.77
C PRO A 501 29.13 25.50 77.23
N PRO A 502 28.72 24.28 77.71
CA PRO A 502 27.82 23.20 77.21
C PRO A 502 26.67 22.82 78.21
N GLN A 503 25.69 21.98 77.80
CA GLN A 503 25.20 20.84 78.63
C GLN A 503 24.28 19.83 77.87
N GLU A 504 24.42 18.54 78.21
CA GLU A 504 23.71 17.36 77.62
C GLU A 504 22.83 16.67 78.73
N ILE A 505 21.93 15.69 78.55
CA ILE A 505 21.76 14.53 77.64
C ILE A 505 20.26 14.33 77.29
N ARG A 506 19.90 13.93 76.06
CA ARG A 506 19.04 12.73 75.76
C ARG A 506 18.83 12.43 74.26
N ARG A 507 19.13 11.18 73.91
CA ARG A 507 19.28 10.59 72.56
C ARG A 507 18.01 10.67 71.68
N ARG A 508 18.19 10.98 70.38
CA ARG A 508 17.23 10.62 69.31
C ARG A 508 17.77 9.46 68.47
N PHE A 509 16.91 8.48 68.19
CA PHE A 509 17.19 7.42 67.20
C PHE A 509 17.29 8.00 65.78
N GLY A 510 18.07 7.34 64.93
CA GLY A 510 18.55 7.89 63.66
C GLY A 510 17.47 8.15 62.59
N LYS A 511 17.64 9.26 61.87
CA LYS A 511 16.95 9.51 60.59
C LYS A 511 17.52 8.57 59.52
N LYS A 512 16.70 7.69 58.93
CA LYS A 512 17.01 7.10 57.62
C LYS A 512 17.07 8.22 56.58
N VAL A 513 18.19 8.32 55.87
CA VAL A 513 18.32 9.17 54.69
C VAL A 513 17.65 8.44 53.53
N THR A 514 16.54 8.97 53.02
CA THR A 514 15.94 8.51 51.77
C THR A 514 16.67 9.15 50.59
N SER A 515 17.44 8.34 49.86
CA SER A 515 18.07 8.76 48.61
C SER A 515 17.01 8.93 47.52
N PHE A 516 16.77 10.16 47.06
CA PHE A 516 16.02 10.39 45.83
C PHE A 516 16.86 9.94 44.62
N GLN A 517 16.43 8.87 43.95
CA GLN A 517 16.92 8.55 42.61
C GLN A 517 16.11 9.36 41.57
N PRO A 518 16.75 10.00 40.57
CA PRO A 518 16.02 10.71 39.51
C PRO A 518 15.26 9.69 38.63
N LEU A 519 13.97 9.93 38.42
CA LEU A 519 13.10 9.09 37.58
C LEU A 519 13.02 9.58 36.13
N LEU A 520 12.91 8.62 35.21
CA LEU A 520 12.72 8.86 33.78
C LEU A 520 11.31 9.41 33.48
N PHE A 521 11.22 10.55 32.78
CA PHE A 521 9.93 11.14 32.42
C PHE A 521 9.36 10.51 31.15
N THR A 522 8.24 9.80 31.29
CA THR A 522 7.64 8.97 30.22
C THR A 522 6.17 9.31 29.92
N GLU A 523 5.61 10.34 30.55
CA GLU A 523 4.17 10.63 30.44
C GLU A 523 3.76 11.11 29.04
N ALA A 524 2.95 10.30 28.35
CA ALA A 524 2.43 10.65 27.03
C ALA A 524 1.47 11.84 27.04
N HIS A 525 1.63 12.75 26.08
CA HIS A 525 0.69 13.85 25.86
C HIS A 525 -0.65 13.31 25.33
N ARG A 526 -1.72 13.51 26.10
CA ARG A 526 -3.10 13.19 25.67
C ARG A 526 -3.62 14.27 24.72
N GLU A 527 -3.76 13.96 23.43
CA GLU A 527 -4.47 14.84 22.49
C GLU A 527 -5.98 14.76 22.72
N LYS A 528 -6.66 15.90 22.90
CA LYS A 528 -8.12 15.99 22.91
C LYS A 528 -8.67 15.97 21.48
N PHE A 529 -9.77 15.25 21.25
CA PHE A 529 -10.45 15.26 19.96
C PHE A 529 -11.01 16.66 19.64
N GLN A 530 -10.55 17.27 18.54
CA GLN A 530 -11.05 18.57 18.09
C GLN A 530 -12.19 18.39 17.09
N ARG A 531 -13.40 18.84 17.46
CA ARG A 531 -14.63 18.72 16.65
C ARG A 531 -14.65 19.56 15.36
N SER A 532 -13.78 20.57 15.23
CA SER A 532 -13.78 21.46 14.05
C SER A 532 -13.39 20.69 12.78
N ARG A 533 -14.36 20.51 11.86
CA ARG A 533 -14.15 19.86 10.56
C ARG A 533 -12.99 20.49 9.78
N ARG A 534 -12.84 21.83 9.84
CA ARG A 534 -11.72 22.56 9.21
C ARG A 534 -10.37 22.24 9.86
N HIS A 535 -10.30 22.12 11.19
CA HIS A 535 -9.05 21.72 11.85
C HIS A 535 -8.69 20.26 11.50
N GLN A 536 -9.67 19.36 11.51
CA GLN A 536 -9.44 17.95 11.16
C GLN A 536 -8.92 17.78 9.73
N THR A 537 -9.51 18.45 8.74
CA THR A 537 -9.04 18.35 7.35
C THR A 537 -7.64 18.96 7.19
N VAL A 538 -7.37 20.12 7.80
CA VAL A 538 -6.03 20.75 7.77
C VAL A 538 -4.98 19.87 8.45
N GLN A 539 -5.28 19.26 9.61
CA GLN A 539 -4.36 18.39 10.33
C GLN A 539 -4.12 17.05 9.58
N GLN A 540 -5.15 16.50 8.93
CA GLN A 540 -4.99 15.33 8.06
C GLN A 540 -4.15 15.66 6.83
N PHE A 541 -4.37 16.80 6.19
CA PHE A 541 -3.60 17.27 5.04
C PHE A 541 -2.14 17.55 5.40
N LYS A 542 -1.89 18.22 6.53
CA LYS A 542 -0.53 18.42 7.10
C LYS A 542 0.16 17.08 7.33
N ARG A 543 -0.51 16.11 7.96
CA ARG A 543 0.05 14.76 8.21
C ARG A 543 0.30 13.99 6.92
N PHE A 544 -0.54 14.18 5.89
CA PHE A 544 -0.33 13.60 4.57
C PHE A 544 0.92 14.18 3.91
N ILE A 545 1.06 15.51 3.84
CA ILE A 545 2.26 16.17 3.29
C ILE A 545 3.51 15.75 4.08
N GLU A 546 3.48 15.76 5.41
CA GLU A 546 4.67 15.47 6.23
C GLU A 546 5.18 14.04 6.03
N ASN A 547 4.28 13.05 5.91
CA ASN A 547 4.66 11.66 5.63
C ASN A 547 5.04 11.44 4.15
N TYR A 548 4.32 12.05 3.20
CA TYR A 548 4.47 11.80 1.78
C TYR A 548 5.30 12.85 1.02
N ARG A 549 5.93 13.83 1.69
CA ARG A 549 6.74 14.91 1.04
C ARG A 549 7.74 14.39 -0.01
N ARG A 550 8.41 13.28 0.28
CA ARG A 550 9.35 12.58 -0.62
C ARG A 550 8.67 12.11 -1.92
N HIS A 551 7.49 11.51 -1.77
CA HIS A 551 6.67 11.02 -2.88
C HIS A 551 6.12 12.18 -3.71
N ILE A 552 5.60 13.22 -3.05
CA ILE A 552 5.09 14.43 -3.72
C ILE A 552 6.21 15.09 -4.53
N GLY A 553 7.41 15.25 -3.96
CA GLY A 553 8.56 15.81 -4.67
C GLY A 553 8.97 14.98 -5.90
N CYS A 554 9.13 13.65 -5.75
CA CYS A 554 9.51 12.79 -6.88
C CYS A 554 8.45 12.75 -7.99
N VAL A 555 7.16 12.66 -7.63
CA VAL A 555 6.05 12.68 -8.59
C VAL A 555 5.95 14.03 -9.30
N ALA A 556 6.14 15.14 -8.57
CA ALA A 556 6.16 16.48 -9.14
C ALA A 556 7.30 16.61 -10.17
N VAL A 557 8.55 16.30 -9.80
CA VAL A 557 9.70 16.37 -10.72
C VAL A 557 9.48 15.51 -11.97
N PHE A 558 9.01 14.27 -11.80
CA PHE A 558 8.77 13.37 -12.93
C PHE A 558 7.69 13.89 -13.90
N TYR A 559 6.57 14.42 -13.38
CA TYR A 559 5.54 15.01 -14.22
C TYR A 559 5.89 16.40 -14.75
N THR A 560 6.73 17.19 -14.08
CA THR A 560 7.29 18.43 -14.62
C THR A 560 8.17 18.13 -15.84
N ILE A 561 9.04 17.12 -15.79
CA ILE A 561 9.84 16.70 -16.96
C ILE A 561 8.92 16.19 -18.08
N THR A 562 7.95 15.34 -17.75
CA THR A 562 6.98 14.80 -18.72
C THR A 562 6.18 15.92 -19.41
N GLY A 563 5.69 16.89 -18.64
CA GLY A 563 4.95 18.05 -19.12
C GLY A 563 5.81 19.05 -19.90
N ALA A 564 7.07 19.27 -19.49
CA ALA A 564 8.01 20.10 -20.23
C ALA A 564 8.32 19.52 -21.61
N LEU A 565 8.52 18.20 -21.72
CA LEU A 565 8.70 17.50 -23.00
C LEU A 565 7.44 17.58 -23.89
N PHE A 566 6.24 17.51 -23.29
CA PHE A 566 4.99 17.76 -24.01
C PHE A 566 4.93 19.20 -24.55
N LEU A 567 5.14 20.18 -23.68
CA LEU A 567 5.03 21.61 -23.99
C LEU A 567 6.08 22.08 -24.98
N GLU A 568 7.30 21.56 -24.92
CA GLU A 568 8.39 21.88 -25.85
C GLU A 568 8.07 21.41 -27.28
N ARG A 569 7.53 20.20 -27.43
CA ARG A 569 7.00 19.73 -28.73
C ARG A 569 5.76 20.51 -29.16
N ALA A 570 4.83 20.78 -28.24
CA ALA A 570 3.61 21.53 -28.55
C ALA A 570 3.94 22.96 -29.02
N TYR A 571 4.89 23.63 -28.37
CA TYR A 571 5.41 24.94 -28.77
C TYR A 571 6.05 24.88 -30.16
N TYR A 572 6.93 23.91 -30.41
CA TYR A 572 7.56 23.74 -31.74
C TYR A 572 6.50 23.62 -32.84
N TYR A 573 5.51 22.73 -32.68
CA TYR A 573 4.49 22.51 -33.69
C TYR A 573 3.43 23.62 -33.75
N ALA A 574 3.19 24.39 -32.69
CA ALA A 574 2.23 25.49 -32.70
C ALA A 574 2.80 26.80 -33.28
N PHE A 575 4.10 27.07 -33.08
CA PHE A 575 4.70 28.39 -33.35
C PHE A 575 5.97 28.37 -34.22
N ALA A 576 6.71 27.25 -34.30
CA ALA A 576 7.97 27.17 -35.04
C ALA A 576 7.89 26.35 -36.35
N ALA A 577 6.87 25.51 -36.50
CA ALA A 577 6.71 24.58 -37.62
C ALA A 577 6.02 25.18 -38.87
N HIS A 578 5.75 26.49 -38.91
CA HIS A 578 5.07 27.14 -40.04
C HIS A 578 5.75 26.90 -41.40
N HIS A 579 7.09 26.84 -41.41
CA HIS A 579 7.88 26.55 -42.62
C HIS A 579 7.60 25.17 -43.25
N SER A 580 6.97 24.24 -42.52
CA SER A 580 6.66 22.89 -42.99
C SER A 580 5.20 22.68 -43.39
N GLY A 581 4.32 23.68 -43.24
CA GLY A 581 2.89 23.59 -43.59
C GLY A 581 2.05 22.57 -42.81
N ILE A 582 2.65 21.76 -41.93
CA ILE A 582 1.98 20.65 -41.23
C ILE A 582 0.80 21.09 -40.36
N THR A 583 0.84 22.32 -39.85
CA THR A 583 -0.23 22.93 -39.03
C THR A 583 -1.48 23.33 -39.82
N ASP A 584 -1.36 23.36 -41.14
CA ASP A 584 -2.39 23.90 -42.02
C ASP A 584 -3.32 22.78 -42.49
N THR A 585 -2.81 21.54 -42.53
CA THR A 585 -3.63 20.32 -42.59
C THR A 585 -4.05 19.83 -41.20
N THR A 586 -3.11 19.66 -40.26
CA THR A 586 -3.40 19.09 -38.93
C THR A 586 -2.71 19.86 -37.80
N ARG A 587 -3.46 20.79 -37.19
CA ARG A 587 -2.98 21.53 -36.01
C ARG A 587 -3.09 20.74 -34.71
N VAL A 588 -4.30 20.30 -34.35
CA VAL A 588 -4.55 19.60 -33.07
C VAL A 588 -3.95 18.20 -33.09
N GLY A 589 -4.10 17.47 -34.20
CA GLY A 589 -3.61 16.10 -34.33
C GLY A 589 -2.08 16.00 -34.24
N ILE A 590 -1.33 16.92 -34.89
CA ILE A 590 0.14 16.92 -34.82
C ILE A 590 0.64 17.34 -33.44
N ILE A 591 0.07 18.39 -32.84
CA ILE A 591 0.48 18.87 -31.51
C ILE A 591 0.25 17.77 -30.46
N LEU A 592 -0.95 17.16 -30.47
CA LEU A 592 -1.29 16.11 -29.52
C LEU A 592 -0.42 14.88 -29.72
N SER A 593 -0.26 14.39 -30.94
CA SER A 593 0.53 13.18 -31.21
C SER A 593 2.01 13.38 -30.91
N ARG A 594 2.59 14.55 -31.21
CA ARG A 594 4.02 14.82 -31.02
C ARG A 594 4.37 15.16 -29.57
N GLY A 595 3.51 15.89 -28.86
CA GLY A 595 3.66 16.16 -27.43
C GLY A 595 3.57 14.89 -26.59
N THR A 596 2.55 14.06 -26.86
CA THR A 596 2.42 12.75 -26.20
C THR A 596 3.57 11.81 -26.57
N ALA A 597 4.02 11.74 -27.83
CA ALA A 597 5.16 10.91 -28.23
C ALA A 597 6.43 11.19 -27.41
N ALA A 598 6.77 12.45 -27.18
CA ALA A 598 7.93 12.82 -26.36
C ALA A 598 7.75 12.39 -24.90
N SER A 599 6.58 12.68 -24.32
CA SER A 599 6.22 12.27 -22.96
C SER A 599 6.30 10.75 -22.77
N ILE A 600 5.69 9.99 -23.68
CA ILE A 600 5.67 8.53 -23.70
C ILE A 600 7.09 7.97 -23.85
N SER A 601 7.91 8.55 -24.73
CA SER A 601 9.29 8.09 -24.95
C SER A 601 10.14 8.21 -23.68
N PHE A 602 9.99 9.29 -22.92
CA PHE A 602 10.59 9.45 -21.60
C PHE A 602 10.02 8.44 -20.60
N MET A 603 8.68 8.36 -20.47
CA MET A 603 8.03 7.52 -19.47
C MET A 603 8.31 6.03 -19.64
N PHE A 604 8.20 5.48 -20.86
CA PHE A 604 8.55 4.09 -21.13
C PHE A 604 10.05 3.81 -21.00
N SER A 605 10.93 4.79 -21.22
CA SER A 605 12.36 4.58 -20.96
C SER A 605 12.66 4.53 -19.46
N TYR A 606 12.20 5.52 -18.70
CA TYR A 606 12.54 5.69 -17.29
C TYR A 606 11.77 4.75 -16.35
N ILE A 607 10.68 4.09 -16.81
CA ILE A 607 10.01 3.04 -16.03
C ILE A 607 10.93 1.88 -15.67
N LEU A 608 11.98 1.61 -16.47
CA LEU A 608 12.97 0.56 -16.18
C LEU A 608 13.74 0.81 -14.87
N LEU A 609 14.02 2.07 -14.54
CA LEU A 609 14.75 2.44 -13.32
C LEU A 609 13.99 2.01 -12.05
N THR A 610 12.65 2.04 -12.08
CA THR A 610 11.80 1.57 -10.97
C THR A 610 11.90 0.05 -10.70
N MET A 611 12.52 -0.71 -11.60
CA MET A 611 12.69 -2.16 -11.53
C MET A 611 14.17 -2.60 -11.42
N CYS A 612 15.08 -1.64 -11.22
CA CYS A 612 16.50 -1.88 -10.94
C CYS A 612 16.68 -2.19 -9.44
N ARG A 613 16.48 -3.46 -9.06
CA ARG A 613 16.29 -3.86 -7.66
C ARG A 613 17.56 -3.72 -6.82
N ASN A 614 18.72 -3.97 -7.39
CA ASN A 614 20.00 -3.89 -6.68
C ASN A 614 20.45 -2.44 -6.55
N LEU A 615 20.28 -1.63 -7.60
CA LEU A 615 20.50 -0.18 -7.52
C LEU A 615 19.58 0.46 -6.46
N ILE A 616 18.28 0.12 -6.47
CA ILE A 616 17.34 0.58 -5.44
C ILE A 616 17.76 0.11 -4.04
N THR A 617 18.27 -1.12 -3.90
CA THR A 617 18.77 -1.65 -2.61
C THR A 617 19.98 -0.88 -2.11
N PHE A 618 20.93 -0.58 -3.00
CA PHE A 618 22.12 0.21 -2.67
C PHE A 618 21.76 1.65 -2.28
N LEU A 619 20.91 2.32 -3.07
CA LEU A 619 20.52 3.72 -2.80
C LEU A 619 19.60 3.90 -1.58
N ARG A 620 18.91 2.84 -1.13
CA ARG A 620 17.98 2.84 0.02
C ARG A 620 18.67 3.22 1.34
N GLU A 621 19.89 2.78 1.56
CA GLU A 621 20.64 3.07 2.79
C GLU A 621 21.37 4.43 2.71
N THR A 622 21.56 4.96 1.49
CA THR A 622 22.22 6.26 1.30
C THR A 622 21.34 7.45 1.73
N PHE A 623 21.99 8.62 1.92
CA PHE A 623 21.31 9.88 2.19
C PHE A 623 20.19 10.25 1.19
N LEU A 624 20.23 9.71 -0.05
CA LEU A 624 19.19 9.96 -1.05
C LEU A 624 17.81 9.49 -0.61
N ASN A 625 17.70 8.47 0.25
CA ASN A 625 16.42 8.00 0.79
C ASN A 625 15.70 9.07 1.63
N ARG A 626 16.41 10.09 2.14
CA ARG A 626 15.79 11.26 2.79
C ARG A 626 14.95 12.11 1.82
N TYR A 627 15.21 11.99 0.51
CA TYR A 627 14.54 12.75 -0.57
C TYR A 627 13.68 11.85 -1.47
N ILE A 628 14.20 10.68 -1.86
CA ILE A 628 13.57 9.73 -2.79
C ILE A 628 13.03 8.52 -2.00
N PRO A 629 11.73 8.19 -2.08
CA PRO A 629 11.15 7.08 -1.33
C PRO A 629 11.36 5.75 -2.09
N PHE A 630 12.56 5.18 -2.01
CA PHE A 630 12.94 3.97 -2.73
C PHE A 630 12.04 2.75 -2.45
N ASP A 631 11.52 2.63 -1.21
CA ASP A 631 10.58 1.57 -0.84
C ASP A 631 9.26 1.60 -1.64
N ALA A 632 8.89 2.76 -2.19
CA ALA A 632 7.68 2.96 -3.01
C ALA A 632 7.92 2.77 -4.52
N ALA A 633 9.10 2.35 -4.97
CA ALA A 633 9.44 2.25 -6.39
C ALA A 633 8.48 1.35 -7.20
N VAL A 634 7.94 0.28 -6.61
CA VAL A 634 6.98 -0.63 -7.26
C VAL A 634 5.58 -0.01 -7.40
N ASP A 635 5.20 0.90 -6.50
CA ASP A 635 3.96 1.68 -6.66
C ASP A 635 4.15 2.84 -7.64
N PHE A 636 5.34 3.46 -7.64
CA PHE A 636 5.71 4.46 -8.64
C PHE A 636 5.75 3.86 -10.06
N HIS A 637 6.23 2.63 -10.24
CA HIS A 637 6.13 1.87 -11.49
C HIS A 637 4.68 1.79 -12.00
N ARG A 638 3.73 1.46 -11.11
CA ARG A 638 2.29 1.38 -11.46
C ARG A 638 1.73 2.75 -11.84
N LEU A 639 2.19 3.82 -11.18
CA LEU A 639 1.80 5.20 -11.49
C LEU A 639 2.33 5.63 -12.87
N ILE A 640 3.61 5.41 -13.17
CA ILE A 640 4.20 5.68 -14.48
C ILE A 640 3.44 4.91 -15.57
N ALA A 641 3.21 3.61 -15.39
CA ALA A 641 2.44 2.80 -16.34
C ALA A 641 1.03 3.36 -16.56
N SER A 642 0.29 3.65 -15.49
CA SER A 642 -1.10 4.17 -15.56
C SER A 642 -1.19 5.48 -16.34
N THR A 643 -0.21 6.37 -16.20
CA THR A 643 -0.17 7.64 -16.96
C THR A 643 0.35 7.43 -18.39
N ALA A 644 1.31 6.54 -18.60
CA ALA A 644 1.87 6.24 -19.92
C ALA A 644 0.81 5.66 -20.88
N ILE A 645 -0.08 4.80 -20.40
CA ILE A 645 -1.19 4.27 -21.24
C ILE A 645 -2.21 5.35 -21.59
N ILE A 646 -2.54 6.28 -20.67
CA ILE A 646 -3.44 7.41 -20.96
C ILE A 646 -2.84 8.30 -22.05
N LEU A 647 -1.56 8.66 -21.94
CA LEU A 647 -0.88 9.43 -22.97
C LEU A 647 -0.78 8.65 -24.29
N THR A 648 -0.60 7.32 -24.25
CA THR A 648 -0.56 6.48 -25.46
C THR A 648 -1.89 6.43 -26.19
N VAL A 649 -3.03 6.40 -25.46
CA VAL A 649 -4.35 6.53 -26.08
C VAL A 649 -4.51 7.90 -26.75
N LEU A 650 -4.07 8.98 -26.11
CA LEU A 650 -4.08 10.33 -26.70
C LEU A 650 -3.15 10.46 -27.91
N HIS A 651 -1.98 9.81 -27.88
CA HIS A 651 -1.04 9.73 -29.00
C HIS A 651 -1.68 9.06 -30.22
N SER A 652 -2.28 7.89 -30.01
CA SER A 652 -2.99 7.14 -31.05
C SER A 652 -4.20 7.91 -31.57
N ALA A 653 -4.99 8.55 -30.71
CA ALA A 653 -6.11 9.39 -31.13
C ALA A 653 -5.65 10.59 -31.99
N GLY A 654 -4.54 11.26 -31.62
CA GLY A 654 -3.93 12.31 -32.43
C GLY A 654 -3.49 11.79 -33.80
N HIS A 655 -2.90 10.59 -33.87
CA HIS A 655 -2.55 9.96 -35.15
C HIS A 655 -3.76 9.48 -35.97
N VAL A 656 -4.85 9.02 -35.35
CA VAL A 656 -6.10 8.71 -36.06
C VAL A 656 -6.66 9.94 -36.76
N VAL A 657 -6.64 11.11 -36.09
CA VAL A 657 -7.01 12.39 -36.70
C VAL A 657 -6.05 12.76 -37.85
N ASN A 658 -4.74 12.60 -37.66
CA ASN A 658 -3.76 12.86 -38.72
C ASN A 658 -3.99 11.96 -39.95
N VAL A 659 -4.23 10.65 -39.76
CA VAL A 659 -4.47 9.70 -40.87
C VAL A 659 -5.76 10.03 -41.63
N TYR A 660 -6.82 10.47 -40.95
CA TYR A 660 -8.02 10.97 -41.61
C TYR A 660 -7.69 12.18 -42.49
N LEU A 661 -7.03 13.19 -41.92
CA LEU A 661 -6.67 14.43 -42.61
C LEU A 661 -5.71 14.18 -43.79
N PHE A 662 -4.77 13.24 -43.66
CA PHE A 662 -3.89 12.83 -44.77
C PHE A 662 -4.64 12.03 -45.85
N SER A 663 -5.73 11.35 -45.52
CA SER A 663 -6.58 10.65 -46.50
C SER A 663 -7.50 11.59 -47.30
N ILE A 664 -7.63 12.86 -46.89
CA ILE A 664 -8.39 13.92 -47.59
C ILE A 664 -7.50 15.09 -48.06
N SER A 665 -6.18 15.02 -47.86
CA SER A 665 -5.24 16.01 -48.39
C SER A 665 -4.83 15.61 -49.81
N PRO A 666 -4.75 16.54 -50.79
CA PRO A 666 -4.31 16.19 -52.15
C PRO A 666 -2.84 15.75 -52.17
N LEU A 667 -2.44 15.02 -53.22
CA LEU A 667 -1.08 14.49 -53.38
C LEU A 667 0.02 15.57 -53.34
N SER A 668 -0.25 16.76 -53.89
CA SER A 668 0.65 17.92 -53.83
C SER A 668 0.97 18.33 -52.38
N VAL A 669 -0.05 18.45 -51.53
CA VAL A 669 0.11 18.75 -50.10
C VAL A 669 0.83 17.61 -49.38
N LEU A 670 0.47 16.35 -49.65
CA LEU A 670 1.18 15.22 -49.06
C LEU A 670 2.65 15.15 -49.46
N SER A 671 3.00 15.53 -50.70
CA SER A 671 4.38 15.60 -51.18
C SER A 671 5.16 16.74 -50.52
N CYS A 672 4.54 17.88 -50.26
CA CYS A 672 5.16 18.95 -49.46
C CYS A 672 5.38 18.52 -47.99
N LEU A 673 4.43 17.80 -47.38
CA LEU A 673 4.52 17.34 -45.99
C LEU A 673 5.50 16.16 -45.81
N PHE A 674 5.59 15.27 -46.81
CA PHE A 674 6.40 14.06 -46.78
C PHE A 674 7.19 13.85 -48.09
N PRO A 675 8.17 14.71 -48.44
CA PRO A 675 8.86 14.67 -49.74
C PRO A 675 9.63 13.38 -50.03
N GLY A 676 10.04 12.65 -48.97
CA GLY A 676 10.70 11.34 -49.09
C GLY A 676 9.75 10.15 -49.22
N LEU A 677 8.43 10.39 -49.29
CA LEU A 677 7.39 9.36 -49.30
C LEU A 677 6.39 9.53 -50.44
N PHE A 678 6.09 10.77 -50.84
CA PHE A 678 5.22 11.09 -51.96
C PHE A 678 5.91 12.05 -52.92
N HIS A 679 5.59 11.88 -54.20
CA HIS A 679 5.99 12.73 -55.30
C HIS A 679 4.71 13.14 -56.04
N ASP A 680 4.57 14.42 -56.38
CA ASP A 680 3.42 14.90 -57.14
C ASP A 680 3.64 14.64 -58.63
N ASP A 681 2.96 13.63 -59.16
CA ASP A 681 2.96 13.23 -60.56
C ASP A 681 1.73 13.77 -61.33
N GLY A 682 0.89 14.59 -60.68
CA GLY A 682 -0.37 15.08 -61.24
C GLY A 682 -1.54 14.10 -61.15
N SER A 683 -1.38 12.92 -60.51
CA SER A 683 -2.49 11.99 -60.26
C SER A 683 -3.50 12.50 -59.23
N GLU A 684 -3.13 13.50 -58.42
CA GLU A 684 -3.92 14.22 -57.39
C GLU A 684 -4.40 13.36 -56.19
N PHE A 685 -4.72 12.08 -56.39
CA PHE A 685 -5.31 11.20 -55.38
C PHE A 685 -4.32 10.79 -54.26
N PRO A 686 -4.69 10.96 -52.98
CA PRO A 686 -3.87 10.51 -51.85
C PRO A 686 -3.99 9.01 -51.55
N GLN A 687 -3.04 8.51 -50.76
CA GLN A 687 -3.11 7.17 -50.19
C GLN A 687 -4.25 7.05 -49.17
N LYS A 688 -4.96 5.91 -49.23
CA LYS A 688 -6.11 5.60 -48.37
C LYS A 688 -5.67 5.31 -46.91
N TYR A 689 -6.59 5.49 -45.96
CA TYR A 689 -6.34 5.29 -44.52
C TYR A 689 -5.69 3.93 -44.15
N TYR A 690 -6.03 2.83 -44.84
CA TYR A 690 -5.48 1.51 -44.54
C TYR A 690 -4.00 1.40 -44.94
N TRP A 691 -3.55 2.16 -45.93
CA TRP A 691 -2.15 2.27 -46.30
C TRP A 691 -1.37 2.88 -45.13
N TRP A 692 -1.87 3.99 -44.59
CA TRP A 692 -1.30 4.63 -43.41
C TRP A 692 -1.26 3.72 -42.17
N PHE A 693 -2.33 2.97 -41.87
CA PHE A 693 -2.38 2.10 -40.69
C PHE A 693 -1.57 0.80 -40.82
N PHE A 694 -1.48 0.19 -42.01
CA PHE A 694 -0.99 -1.18 -42.16
C PHE A 694 0.16 -1.35 -43.15
N GLN A 695 0.36 -0.41 -44.07
CA GLN A 695 1.43 -0.45 -45.08
C GLN A 695 2.59 0.50 -44.76
N THR A 696 2.44 1.42 -43.79
CA THR A 696 3.56 2.20 -43.24
C THR A 696 4.17 1.57 -41.99
N VAL A 697 5.48 1.73 -41.81
CA VAL A 697 6.19 1.25 -40.60
C VAL A 697 5.62 1.85 -39.31
N PRO A 698 5.38 3.18 -39.18
CA PRO A 698 4.80 3.74 -37.96
C PRO A 698 3.37 3.26 -37.68
N GLY A 699 2.55 3.08 -38.72
CA GLY A 699 1.20 2.54 -38.60
C GLY A 699 1.20 1.12 -38.03
N LEU A 700 1.84 0.18 -38.74
CA LEU A 700 1.83 -1.23 -38.39
C LEU A 700 2.41 -1.48 -36.99
N THR A 701 3.55 -0.85 -36.69
CA THR A 701 4.16 -0.92 -35.35
C THR A 701 3.27 -0.30 -34.27
N GLY A 702 2.58 0.81 -34.55
CA GLY A 702 1.63 1.43 -33.64
C GLY A 702 0.43 0.52 -33.29
N VAL A 703 -0.13 -0.18 -34.29
CA VAL A 703 -1.20 -1.17 -34.08
C VAL A 703 -0.70 -2.34 -33.23
N LEU A 704 0.48 -2.89 -33.52
CA LEU A 704 1.08 -3.98 -32.73
C LEU A 704 1.43 -3.55 -31.30
N LEU A 705 1.91 -2.31 -31.10
CA LEU A 705 2.18 -1.73 -29.79
C LEU A 705 0.89 -1.59 -28.96
N LEU A 706 -0.20 -1.12 -29.56
CA LEU A 706 -1.51 -1.02 -28.88
C LEU A 706 -2.04 -2.40 -28.45
N LEU A 707 -1.88 -3.43 -29.30
CA LEU A 707 -2.25 -4.79 -28.95
C LEU A 707 -1.38 -5.35 -27.80
N ALA A 708 -0.07 -5.16 -27.87
CA ALA A 708 0.86 -5.59 -26.81
C ALA A 708 0.57 -4.88 -25.47
N LEU A 709 0.31 -3.57 -25.50
CA LEU A 709 -0.10 -2.79 -24.33
C LEU A 709 -1.44 -3.27 -23.75
N ALA A 710 -2.45 -3.52 -24.59
CA ALA A 710 -3.73 -4.04 -24.14
C ALA A 710 -3.56 -5.39 -23.39
N ILE A 711 -2.75 -6.30 -23.93
CA ILE A 711 -2.42 -7.58 -23.30
C ILE A 711 -1.67 -7.39 -21.98
N MET A 712 -0.61 -6.59 -21.98
CA MET A 712 0.20 -6.33 -20.77
C MET A 712 -0.63 -5.73 -19.63
N TYR A 713 -1.40 -4.68 -19.89
CA TYR A 713 -2.11 -3.92 -18.85
C TYR A 713 -3.30 -4.69 -18.27
N VAL A 714 -4.06 -5.40 -19.10
CA VAL A 714 -5.20 -6.21 -18.63
C VAL A 714 -4.73 -7.31 -17.69
N PHE A 715 -3.71 -8.09 -18.08
CA PHE A 715 -3.20 -9.20 -17.27
C PHE A 715 -2.39 -8.73 -16.05
N ALA A 716 -1.76 -7.54 -16.10
CA ALA A 716 -1.07 -6.94 -14.96
C ALA A 716 -2.00 -6.24 -13.95
N SER A 717 -3.27 -6.04 -14.28
CA SER A 717 -4.25 -5.45 -13.36
C SER A 717 -4.39 -6.25 -12.05
N HIS A 718 -4.75 -5.55 -10.96
CA HIS A 718 -4.89 -6.17 -9.64
C HIS A 718 -5.86 -7.36 -9.61
N HIS A 719 -6.93 -7.32 -10.43
CA HIS A 719 -7.87 -8.44 -10.53
C HIS A 719 -7.21 -9.69 -11.12
N PHE A 720 -6.55 -9.58 -12.28
CA PHE A 720 -5.97 -10.74 -12.94
C PHE A 720 -4.70 -11.24 -12.26
N ARG A 721 -3.90 -10.36 -11.64
CA ARG A 721 -2.78 -10.77 -10.77
C ARG A 721 -3.24 -11.60 -9.56
N ARG A 722 -4.40 -11.31 -8.96
CA ARG A 722 -5.02 -12.18 -7.92
C ARG A 722 -5.42 -13.55 -8.47
N ARG A 723 -5.82 -13.66 -9.74
CA ARG A 723 -6.26 -14.93 -10.36
C ARG A 723 -5.09 -15.80 -10.81
N SER A 724 -4.08 -15.23 -11.49
CA SER A 724 -3.03 -15.99 -12.17
C SER A 724 -1.71 -15.22 -12.29
N PHE A 725 -0.80 -15.45 -11.35
CA PHE A 725 0.55 -14.85 -11.39
C PHE A 725 1.41 -15.31 -12.57
N ARG A 726 1.35 -16.59 -12.98
CA ARG A 726 2.08 -17.06 -14.18
C ARG A 726 1.52 -16.40 -15.46
N GLY A 727 0.23 -16.06 -15.50
CA GLY A 727 -0.35 -15.28 -16.60
C GLY A 727 0.15 -13.84 -16.61
N PHE A 728 0.27 -13.21 -15.42
CA PHE A 728 0.91 -11.91 -15.26
C PHE A 728 2.35 -11.91 -15.80
N TRP A 729 3.23 -12.81 -15.36
CA TRP A 729 4.63 -12.80 -15.84
C TRP A 729 4.76 -13.08 -17.34
N LEU A 730 4.02 -14.07 -17.87
CA LEU A 730 4.06 -14.41 -19.30
C LEU A 730 3.72 -13.20 -20.19
N THR A 731 2.69 -12.45 -19.82
CA THR A 731 2.26 -11.26 -20.57
C THR A 731 3.14 -10.05 -20.27
N HIS A 732 3.60 -9.86 -19.02
CA HIS A 732 4.45 -8.74 -18.66
C HIS A 732 5.83 -8.81 -19.34
N HIS A 733 6.37 -10.01 -19.62
CA HIS A 733 7.59 -10.21 -20.41
C HIS A 733 7.51 -9.68 -21.85
N LEU A 734 6.31 -9.38 -22.39
CA LEU A 734 6.15 -8.68 -23.67
C LEU A 734 6.78 -7.28 -23.68
N TYR A 735 7.23 -6.75 -22.53
CA TYR A 735 8.00 -5.50 -22.48
C TYR A 735 9.22 -5.51 -23.43
N ILE A 736 9.87 -6.67 -23.63
CA ILE A 736 11.03 -6.79 -24.53
C ILE A 736 10.60 -6.54 -25.98
N PHE A 737 9.54 -7.21 -26.41
CA PHE A 737 8.93 -7.03 -27.73
C PHE A 737 8.41 -5.59 -27.93
N LEU A 738 7.81 -5.02 -26.88
CA LEU A 738 7.35 -3.63 -26.87
C LEU A 738 8.51 -2.63 -27.07
N TYR A 739 9.67 -2.82 -26.45
CA TYR A 739 10.83 -1.93 -26.68
C TYR A 739 11.43 -2.09 -28.09
N ILE A 740 11.49 -3.31 -28.61
CA ILE A 740 11.91 -3.56 -30.01
C ILE A 740 10.97 -2.81 -30.96
N LEU A 741 9.65 -2.95 -30.78
CA LEU A 741 8.68 -2.22 -31.58
C LEU A 741 8.75 -0.70 -31.38
N LEU A 742 9.02 -0.16 -30.19
CA LEU A 742 9.19 1.28 -29.97
C LEU A 742 10.41 1.87 -30.69
N ILE A 743 11.50 1.10 -30.81
CA ILE A 743 12.68 1.50 -31.59
C ILE A 743 12.33 1.56 -33.08
N ILE A 744 11.62 0.56 -33.62
CA ILE A 744 11.21 0.49 -35.03
C ILE A 744 10.10 1.52 -35.34
N HIS A 745 9.19 1.79 -34.41
CA HIS A 745 8.05 2.70 -34.61
C HIS A 745 8.47 4.13 -34.98
N GLY A 746 9.58 4.60 -34.41
CA GLY A 746 10.16 5.91 -34.76
C GLY A 746 11.21 5.88 -35.88
N SER A 747 11.69 4.72 -36.32
CA SER A 747 12.90 4.63 -37.15
C SER A 747 12.70 5.18 -38.57
N PHE A 748 11.49 5.10 -39.11
CA PHE A 748 11.14 5.60 -40.44
C PHE A 748 11.17 7.14 -40.56
N ALA A 749 11.40 7.87 -39.46
CA ALA A 749 11.58 9.32 -39.40
C ALA A 749 10.46 10.17 -40.05
N LEU A 750 9.26 9.60 -40.27
CA LEU A 750 8.14 10.15 -41.06
C LEU A 750 7.82 11.64 -40.81
N ILE A 751 7.96 12.11 -39.58
CA ILE A 751 7.66 13.50 -39.20
C ILE A 751 8.91 14.18 -38.61
N GLN A 752 9.66 13.46 -37.77
CA GLN A 752 10.88 13.91 -37.12
C GLN A 752 11.80 12.72 -36.91
N MET A 753 13.11 12.98 -36.86
CA MET A 753 14.14 11.99 -36.52
C MET A 753 13.81 11.25 -35.21
N PRO A 754 14.09 9.94 -35.12
CA PRO A 754 13.84 9.16 -33.92
C PRO A 754 14.58 9.76 -32.72
N ARG A 755 13.87 9.87 -31.59
CA ARG A 755 14.45 10.29 -30.29
C ARG A 755 14.28 9.25 -29.19
N PHE A 756 13.50 8.18 -29.43
CA PHE A 756 13.21 7.16 -28.42
C PHE A 756 14.49 6.48 -27.91
N HIS A 757 15.42 6.11 -28.79
CA HIS A 757 16.69 5.50 -28.41
C HIS A 757 17.54 6.41 -27.50
N ILE A 758 17.46 7.74 -27.64
CA ILE A 758 18.18 8.70 -26.80
C ILE A 758 17.68 8.62 -25.35
N PHE A 759 16.36 8.61 -25.15
CA PHE A 759 15.77 8.43 -23.83
C PHE A 759 15.99 7.02 -23.26
N PHE A 760 15.99 6.00 -24.12
CA PHE A 760 16.05 4.59 -23.75
C PHE A 760 17.44 4.11 -23.34
N LEU A 761 18.51 4.63 -23.96
CA LEU A 761 19.87 4.10 -23.85
C LEU A 761 20.35 3.97 -22.39
N VAL A 762 20.33 5.07 -21.62
CA VAL A 762 20.86 5.08 -20.25
C VAL A 762 20.00 4.22 -19.29
N PRO A 763 18.66 4.35 -19.23
CA PRO A 763 17.83 3.45 -18.44
C PRO A 763 17.96 1.96 -18.80
N ALA A 764 18.12 1.64 -20.09
CA ALA A 764 18.30 0.26 -20.54
C ALA A 764 19.63 -0.33 -20.07
N ILE A 765 20.75 0.40 -20.20
CA ILE A 765 22.07 -0.03 -19.71
C ILE A 765 22.02 -0.29 -18.20
N ILE A 766 21.47 0.64 -17.42
CA ILE A 766 21.34 0.50 -15.96
C ILE A 766 20.49 -0.73 -15.61
N TYR A 767 19.37 -0.95 -16.30
CA TYR A 767 18.49 -2.11 -16.06
C TYR A 767 19.16 -3.44 -16.42
N VAL A 768 19.88 -3.51 -17.55
CA VAL A 768 20.62 -4.72 -17.94
C VAL A 768 21.72 -5.02 -16.92
N GLY A 769 22.49 -4.01 -16.49
CA GLY A 769 23.49 -4.16 -15.43
C GLY A 769 22.87 -4.67 -14.12
N ASP A 770 21.75 -4.10 -13.68
CA ASP A 770 21.02 -4.56 -12.50
C ASP A 770 20.54 -6.01 -12.63
N LYS A 771 20.12 -6.44 -13.82
CA LYS A 771 19.76 -7.85 -14.08
C LYS A 771 20.95 -8.78 -14.06
N LEU A 772 22.09 -8.40 -14.63
CA LEU A 772 23.32 -9.19 -14.56
C LEU A 772 23.77 -9.38 -13.11
N VAL A 773 23.77 -8.32 -12.28
CA VAL A 773 24.04 -8.41 -10.83
C VAL A 773 22.97 -9.22 -10.07
N SER A 774 21.73 -9.29 -10.58
CA SER A 774 20.67 -10.14 -10.03
C SER A 774 20.76 -11.62 -10.45
N LEU A 775 21.57 -11.92 -11.47
CA LEU A 775 21.83 -13.25 -12.01
C LEU A 775 23.12 -13.85 -11.44
N SER A 776 24.14 -13.01 -11.17
CA SER A 776 25.40 -13.46 -10.58
C SER A 776 25.29 -13.92 -9.13
N ARG A 777 24.28 -13.45 -8.36
CA ARG A 777 24.03 -13.92 -7.00
C ARG A 777 23.44 -15.33 -6.98
N LYS A 778 24.13 -16.23 -6.27
CA LYS A 778 23.64 -17.57 -5.93
C LYS A 778 22.42 -17.48 -5.01
N LYS A 779 21.32 -18.13 -5.41
CA LYS A 779 20.05 -18.16 -4.67
C LYS A 779 19.93 -19.53 -4.03
N VAL A 780 19.73 -19.56 -2.71
CA VAL A 780 19.85 -20.79 -1.91
C VAL A 780 18.47 -21.41 -1.71
N GLU A 781 18.32 -22.69 -2.00
CA GLU A 781 17.11 -23.45 -1.70
C GLU A 781 17.13 -23.90 -0.23
N ILE A 782 16.05 -23.64 0.50
CA ILE A 782 15.93 -23.86 1.95
C ILE A 782 14.61 -24.56 2.31
N SER A 783 14.64 -25.33 3.40
CA SER A 783 13.49 -26.02 3.98
C SER A 783 12.82 -25.16 5.07
N VAL A 784 11.49 -25.20 5.14
CA VAL A 784 10.74 -24.58 6.25
C VAL A 784 10.58 -25.60 7.38
N VAL A 785 10.99 -25.21 8.58
CA VAL A 785 10.99 -26.03 9.80
C VAL A 785 9.64 -25.92 10.52
N LYS A 786 9.10 -24.70 10.62
CA LYS A 786 7.82 -24.42 11.29
C LYS A 786 7.07 -23.29 10.57
N ALA A 787 5.76 -23.41 10.48
CA ALA A 787 4.87 -22.34 10.01
C ALA A 787 3.72 -22.15 11.00
N GLU A 788 3.48 -20.92 11.42
CA GLU A 788 2.42 -20.54 12.36
C GLU A 788 1.57 -19.42 11.78
N LEU A 789 0.24 -19.55 11.92
CA LEU A 789 -0.71 -18.53 11.51
C LEU A 789 -1.12 -17.74 12.76
N LEU A 790 -0.38 -16.65 13.00
CA LEU A 790 -0.67 -15.73 14.09
C LEU A 790 -1.93 -14.89 13.79
N PRO A 791 -2.56 -14.29 14.82
CA PRO A 791 -3.71 -13.38 14.67
C PRO A 791 -3.45 -12.20 13.71
N SER A 792 -4.51 -11.45 13.39
CA SER A 792 -4.46 -10.26 12.53
C SER A 792 -3.87 -10.46 11.11
N GLY A 793 -3.72 -11.71 10.66
CA GLY A 793 -3.22 -12.04 9.32
C GLY A 793 -1.70 -12.05 9.18
N VAL A 794 -0.95 -12.33 10.26
CA VAL A 794 0.52 -12.47 10.22
C VAL A 794 0.93 -13.94 10.17
N THR A 795 1.78 -14.32 9.23
CA THR A 795 2.33 -15.67 9.12
C THR A 795 3.78 -15.67 9.59
N HIS A 796 4.07 -16.44 10.64
CA HIS A 796 5.43 -16.65 11.15
C HIS A 796 6.00 -17.90 10.48
N LEU A 797 7.11 -17.74 9.75
CA LEU A 797 7.85 -18.83 9.12
C LEU A 797 9.23 -18.93 9.75
N ARG A 798 9.57 -20.12 10.25
CA ARG A 798 10.92 -20.47 10.72
C ARG A 798 11.51 -21.51 9.77
N PHE A 799 12.69 -21.23 9.22
CA PHE A 799 13.33 -22.04 8.19
C PHE A 799 14.82 -22.25 8.46
N GLN A 800 15.38 -23.29 7.84
CA GLN A 800 16.74 -23.71 8.04
C GLN A 800 17.72 -22.62 7.57
N ARG A 801 18.67 -22.24 8.43
CA ARG A 801 19.77 -21.32 8.10
C ARG A 801 20.76 -22.03 7.16
N PRO A 802 21.12 -21.45 6.01
CA PRO A 802 22.17 -22.03 5.17
C PRO A 802 23.54 -22.03 5.86
N GLN A 803 24.38 -23.02 5.54
CA GLN A 803 25.79 -23.01 5.93
C GLN A 803 26.49 -21.78 5.34
N GLY A 804 27.25 -21.06 6.17
CA GLY A 804 27.88 -19.79 5.78
C GLY A 804 26.94 -18.58 5.67
N PHE A 805 25.68 -18.69 6.11
CA PHE A 805 24.76 -17.54 6.15
C PHE A 805 25.03 -16.67 7.39
N GLU A 806 25.91 -15.69 7.24
CA GLU A 806 26.13 -14.63 8.23
C GLU A 806 25.29 -13.39 7.91
N TYR A 807 24.70 -12.78 8.94
CA TYR A 807 23.90 -11.57 8.82
C TYR A 807 23.96 -10.75 10.12
N LYS A 808 23.62 -9.47 10.03
CA LYS A 808 23.49 -8.54 11.16
C LYS A 808 22.03 -8.23 11.44
N SER A 809 21.75 -7.91 12.70
CA SER A 809 20.42 -7.54 13.18
C SER A 809 19.84 -6.36 12.40
N GLY A 810 18.59 -6.49 11.97
CA GLY A 810 17.91 -5.51 11.12
C GLY A 810 18.07 -5.74 9.61
N GLN A 811 18.98 -6.60 9.15
CA GLN A 811 19.05 -6.96 7.72
C GLN A 811 17.79 -7.72 7.26
N TRP A 812 17.56 -7.70 5.94
CA TRP A 812 16.43 -8.33 5.28
C TRP A 812 16.87 -9.27 4.16
N VAL A 813 15.96 -10.16 3.79
CA VAL A 813 16.17 -11.17 2.75
C VAL A 813 15.04 -11.11 1.73
N ARG A 814 15.29 -11.65 0.54
CA ARG A 814 14.25 -11.90 -0.45
C ARG A 814 13.92 -13.38 -0.46
N ILE A 815 12.65 -13.72 -0.41
CA ILE A 815 12.18 -15.10 -0.57
C ILE A 815 11.32 -15.26 -1.83
N ALA A 816 11.44 -16.42 -2.49
CA ALA A 816 10.52 -16.91 -3.50
C ALA A 816 10.00 -18.30 -3.11
N CYS A 817 8.78 -18.64 -3.54
CA CYS A 817 8.14 -19.92 -3.25
C CYS A 817 7.56 -20.51 -4.54
N LEU A 818 8.20 -21.57 -5.06
CA LEU A 818 7.80 -22.17 -6.34
C LEU A 818 6.41 -22.82 -6.31
N ALA A 819 5.94 -23.25 -5.12
CA ALA A 819 4.62 -23.84 -4.94
C ALA A 819 3.45 -22.85 -5.22
N LEU A 820 3.71 -21.53 -5.27
CA LEU A 820 2.75 -20.54 -5.79
C LEU A 820 2.63 -20.54 -7.32
N GLY A 821 3.49 -21.29 -8.03
CA GLY A 821 3.64 -21.23 -9.48
C GLY A 821 4.34 -19.95 -9.96
N THR A 822 5.23 -19.38 -9.13
CA THR A 822 5.89 -18.09 -9.33
C THR A 822 7.34 -18.09 -8.89
N THR A 823 8.19 -17.41 -9.67
CA THR A 823 9.58 -17.07 -9.31
C THR A 823 9.71 -15.64 -8.77
N GLU A 824 8.62 -15.06 -8.22
CA GLU A 824 8.66 -13.72 -7.60
C GLU A 824 9.44 -13.74 -6.28
N TYR A 825 10.44 -12.88 -6.18
CA TYR A 825 11.20 -12.61 -4.96
C TYR A 825 10.61 -11.39 -4.23
N HIS A 826 10.21 -11.57 -2.97
CA HIS A 826 9.64 -10.53 -2.11
C HIS A 826 10.53 -10.26 -0.89
N PRO A 827 10.79 -8.99 -0.51
CA PRO A 827 11.67 -8.63 0.59
C PRO A 827 10.96 -8.73 1.96
N PHE A 828 11.63 -9.30 2.95
CA PHE A 828 11.18 -9.34 4.35
C PHE A 828 12.37 -9.24 5.31
N THR A 829 12.23 -8.44 6.37
CA THR A 829 13.23 -8.31 7.44
C THR A 829 13.32 -9.57 8.27
N LEU A 830 14.55 -9.99 8.59
CA LEU A 830 14.79 -11.12 9.50
C LEU A 830 14.37 -10.74 10.92
N THR A 831 13.50 -11.53 11.53
CA THR A 831 13.04 -11.36 12.92
C THR A 831 13.78 -12.26 13.91
N SER A 832 14.62 -13.16 13.41
CA SER A 832 15.60 -13.93 14.18
C SER A 832 16.82 -13.06 14.49
N ALA A 833 17.46 -13.29 15.62
CA ALA A 833 18.76 -12.71 15.95
C ALA A 833 19.91 -13.51 15.27
N PRO A 834 21.07 -12.89 14.99
CA PRO A 834 22.19 -13.56 14.32
C PRO A 834 22.78 -14.78 15.03
N HIS A 835 22.51 -14.96 16.32
CA HIS A 835 22.92 -16.13 17.10
C HIS A 835 21.95 -17.33 17.00
N GLU A 836 20.77 -17.15 16.39
CA GLU A 836 19.80 -18.25 16.19
C GLU A 836 20.30 -19.23 15.10
N ASP A 837 20.03 -20.52 15.32
CA ASP A 837 20.32 -21.63 14.40
C ASP A 837 19.41 -21.63 13.16
N THR A 838 18.27 -20.96 13.26
CA THR A 838 17.21 -20.89 12.27
C THR A 838 16.91 -19.42 11.93
N LEU A 839 16.35 -19.20 10.75
CA LEU A 839 15.94 -17.87 10.30
C LEU A 839 14.42 -17.75 10.44
N SER A 840 13.94 -16.61 10.95
CA SER A 840 12.50 -16.34 11.09
C SER A 840 12.05 -15.08 10.33
N LEU A 841 10.82 -15.15 9.79
CA LEU A 841 10.14 -14.03 9.13
C LEU A 841 8.69 -13.91 9.61
N HIS A 842 8.25 -12.67 9.87
CA HIS A 842 6.87 -12.33 10.19
C HIS A 842 6.20 -11.61 9.02
N ILE A 843 5.43 -12.37 8.22
CA ILE A 843 4.88 -11.93 6.95
C ILE A 843 3.41 -11.50 7.12
N ARG A 844 3.13 -10.20 6.98
CA ARG A 844 1.75 -9.66 6.96
C ARG A 844 1.05 -10.00 5.65
N ALA A 845 -0.22 -10.41 5.71
CA ALA A 845 -1.07 -10.65 4.53
C ALA A 845 -1.53 -9.35 3.83
N ALA A 846 -0.58 -8.60 3.26
CA ALA A 846 -0.79 -7.29 2.66
C ALA A 846 -1.27 -7.31 1.18
N GLY A 847 -1.08 -8.42 0.47
CA GLY A 847 -1.46 -8.52 -0.93
C GLY A 847 -1.49 -9.96 -1.48
N PRO A 848 -1.74 -10.13 -2.80
CA PRO A 848 -2.11 -11.43 -3.36
C PRO A 848 -1.05 -12.53 -3.20
N TRP A 849 0.23 -12.15 -3.12
CA TRP A 849 1.33 -13.09 -2.93
C TRP A 849 1.42 -13.56 -1.48
N THR A 850 1.38 -12.62 -0.52
CA THR A 850 1.41 -12.92 0.92
C THR A 850 0.16 -13.66 1.41
N THR A 851 -1.02 -13.35 0.87
CA THR A 851 -2.26 -14.08 1.21
C THR A 851 -2.18 -15.52 0.72
N ARG A 852 -1.72 -15.74 -0.52
CA ARG A 852 -1.53 -17.08 -1.07
C ARG A 852 -0.39 -17.86 -0.40
N LEU A 853 0.63 -17.16 0.10
CA LEU A 853 1.65 -17.74 0.98
C LEU A 853 1.05 -18.19 2.32
N ARG A 854 0.21 -17.36 2.96
CA ARG A 854 -0.51 -17.76 4.18
C ARG A 854 -1.39 -18.98 3.93
N GLU A 855 -2.15 -18.99 2.83
CA GLU A 855 -2.99 -20.12 2.42
C GLU A 855 -2.17 -21.39 2.17
N ILE A 856 -1.00 -21.31 1.53
CA ILE A 856 -0.24 -22.52 1.20
C ILE A 856 0.47 -23.13 2.41
N TYR A 857 0.85 -22.31 3.40
CA TYR A 857 1.46 -22.71 4.67
C TYR A 857 0.45 -22.92 5.81
N SER A 858 -0.86 -22.89 5.56
CA SER A 858 -1.86 -23.37 6.51
C SER A 858 -1.58 -24.84 6.88
N PRO A 859 -1.46 -25.19 8.18
CA PRO A 859 -1.12 -26.55 8.59
C PRO A 859 -2.26 -27.51 8.23
N PRO A 860 -1.97 -28.67 7.60
CA PRO A 860 -2.95 -29.71 7.45
C PRO A 860 -3.29 -30.31 8.82
N THR A 861 -4.58 -30.40 9.13
CA THR A 861 -5.06 -31.09 10.33
C THR A 861 -4.97 -32.60 10.12
N GLY A 862 -3.93 -33.25 10.66
CA GLY A 862 -3.96 -34.71 10.86
C GLY A 862 -2.69 -35.52 10.57
N ASP A 863 -1.56 -34.95 10.16
CA ASP A 863 -0.31 -35.71 9.97
C ASP A 863 0.94 -34.95 10.45
N THR A 864 1.72 -35.60 11.30
CA THR A 864 3.02 -35.13 11.83
C THR A 864 4.15 -35.17 10.80
N CYS A 865 3.88 -35.61 9.56
CA CYS A 865 4.86 -35.73 8.48
C CYS A 865 4.54 -34.82 7.26
N ALA A 866 3.75 -33.75 7.45
CA ALA A 866 3.44 -32.80 6.38
C ALA A 866 4.66 -31.93 6.00
N ARG A 867 5.40 -32.34 4.95
CA ARG A 867 6.57 -31.62 4.46
C ARG A 867 6.18 -30.27 3.85
N TYR A 868 6.50 -29.18 4.53
CA TYR A 868 6.23 -27.81 4.05
C TYR A 868 6.88 -27.53 2.68
N PRO A 869 6.30 -26.64 1.86
CA PRO A 869 6.94 -26.17 0.63
C PRO A 869 8.35 -25.62 0.89
N LYS A 870 9.24 -25.76 -0.09
CA LYS A 870 10.59 -25.17 -0.05
C LYS A 870 10.55 -23.69 -0.44
N LEU A 871 11.49 -22.93 0.10
CA LEU A 871 11.72 -21.52 -0.25
C LEU A 871 13.06 -21.35 -0.97
N TYR A 872 13.19 -20.28 -1.75
CA TYR A 872 14.44 -19.82 -2.33
C TYR A 872 14.80 -18.48 -1.69
N LEU A 873 16.01 -18.39 -1.12
CA LEU A 873 16.54 -17.27 -0.38
C LEU A 873 17.59 -16.52 -1.22
N ASP A 874 17.48 -15.18 -1.29
CA ASP A 874 18.47 -14.25 -1.85
C ASP A 874 18.73 -13.18 -0.79
N GLY A 875 19.99 -12.95 -0.41
CA GLY A 875 20.39 -12.05 0.69
C GLY A 875 21.53 -12.62 1.55
N PRO A 876 21.89 -11.96 2.67
CA PRO A 876 21.20 -10.80 3.26
C PRO A 876 21.37 -9.49 2.47
N PHE A 877 20.50 -8.53 2.74
CA PHE A 877 20.50 -7.17 2.20
C PHE A 877 20.33 -6.14 3.33
N GLY A 878 20.75 -4.89 3.07
CA GLY A 878 20.92 -3.83 4.06
C GLY A 878 22.33 -3.85 4.65
N GLU A 879 22.90 -2.70 4.99
CA GLU A 879 24.29 -2.60 5.46
C GLU A 879 24.46 -3.09 6.92
N GLY A 880 23.35 -3.18 7.67
CA GLY A 880 23.37 -3.64 9.05
C GLY A 880 24.13 -2.69 9.96
N HIS A 881 23.83 -1.39 9.83
CA HIS A 881 24.26 -0.33 10.74
C HIS A 881 23.89 -0.73 12.18
N GLN A 882 24.91 -0.84 13.04
CA GLN A 882 24.78 -1.18 14.47
C GLN A 882 25.45 -0.10 15.34
N GLU A 883 25.35 1.15 14.92
CA GLU A 883 25.94 2.34 15.53
C GLU A 883 25.58 2.51 17.01
N TRP A 884 24.49 1.92 17.50
CA TRP A 884 24.14 1.89 18.92
C TRP A 884 25.22 1.27 19.82
N HIS A 885 26.05 0.36 19.30
CA HIS A 885 27.21 -0.18 20.02
C HIS A 885 28.33 0.86 20.23
N LYS A 886 28.30 1.99 19.52
CA LYS A 886 29.26 3.11 19.65
C LYS A 886 28.86 4.13 20.73
N PHE A 887 27.75 3.92 21.44
CA PHE A 887 27.25 4.82 22.48
C PHE A 887 27.00 4.06 23.78
N GLU A 888 27.37 4.65 24.93
CA GLU A 888 27.11 4.04 26.25
C GLU A 888 25.61 3.93 26.53
N VAL A 889 24.83 4.90 26.06
CA VAL A 889 23.37 4.88 26.13
C VAL A 889 22.80 5.13 24.74
N SER A 890 21.87 4.28 24.33
CA SER A 890 21.20 4.34 23.03
C SER A 890 19.68 4.36 23.17
N VAL A 891 19.00 5.21 22.40
CA VAL A 891 17.54 5.25 22.31
C VAL A 891 17.11 4.77 20.93
N LEU A 892 16.39 3.65 20.89
CA LEU A 892 15.87 3.00 19.69
C LEU A 892 14.39 3.37 19.52
N VAL A 893 14.01 4.13 18.49
CA VAL A 893 12.63 4.58 18.26
C VAL A 893 12.02 3.86 17.05
N GLY A 894 11.13 2.91 17.29
CA GLY A 894 10.47 2.10 16.26
C GLY A 894 9.05 2.58 15.97
N GLY A 895 8.76 2.94 14.71
CA GLY A 895 7.50 3.54 14.31
C GLY A 895 6.71 2.75 13.27
N GLY A 896 5.52 2.27 13.63
CA GLY A 896 4.61 1.57 12.70
C GLY A 896 5.26 0.35 12.03
N ILE A 897 5.28 0.28 10.69
CA ILE A 897 5.89 -0.87 9.99
C ILE A 897 7.41 -0.97 10.15
N GLY A 898 8.09 0.13 10.51
CA GLY A 898 9.54 0.16 10.75
C GLY A 898 9.95 -0.48 12.08
N VAL A 899 9.01 -1.06 12.83
CA VAL A 899 9.31 -1.73 14.10
C VAL A 899 9.85 -3.16 13.95
N THR A 900 9.48 -3.86 12.87
CA THR A 900 9.87 -5.28 12.61
C THR A 900 11.38 -5.58 12.75
N PRO A 901 12.32 -4.72 12.30
CA PRO A 901 13.76 -4.93 12.48
C PRO A 901 14.20 -5.00 13.95
N PHE A 902 13.54 -4.24 14.84
CA PHE A 902 13.93 -4.17 16.25
C PHE A 902 13.71 -5.50 16.98
N ALA A 903 12.84 -6.39 16.52
CA ALA A 903 12.70 -7.74 17.06
C ALA A 903 14.03 -8.53 17.01
N SER A 904 14.79 -8.39 15.93
CA SER A 904 16.12 -9.00 15.76
C SER A 904 17.18 -8.24 16.57
N ILE A 905 17.14 -6.90 16.53
CA ILE A 905 18.11 -6.03 17.24
C ILE A 905 18.05 -6.24 18.76
N LEU A 906 16.85 -6.25 19.37
CA LEU A 906 16.70 -6.39 20.81
C LEU A 906 17.17 -7.75 21.34
N LYS A 907 16.88 -8.84 20.61
CA LYS A 907 17.38 -10.18 20.96
C LYS A 907 18.90 -10.29 20.85
N ASP A 908 19.49 -9.76 19.76
CA ASP A 908 20.95 -9.69 19.59
C ASP A 908 21.64 -8.86 20.70
N LEU A 909 21.01 -7.78 21.15
CA LEU A 909 21.51 -6.94 22.25
C LEU A 909 21.53 -7.68 23.59
N VAL A 910 20.41 -8.32 23.97
CA VAL A 910 20.31 -9.09 25.21
C VAL A 910 21.23 -10.31 25.17
N PHE A 911 21.36 -10.99 24.03
CA PHE A 911 22.32 -12.09 23.86
C PHE A 911 23.78 -11.63 23.98
N LYS A 912 24.15 -10.49 23.37
CA LYS A 912 25.50 -9.92 23.53
C LYS A 912 25.78 -9.56 24.99
N SER A 913 24.79 -9.04 25.72
CA SER A 913 24.87 -8.74 27.15
C SER A 913 25.07 -9.98 28.01
N SER A 914 24.36 -11.08 27.72
CA SER A 914 24.46 -12.32 28.49
C SER A 914 25.76 -13.09 28.26
N VAL A 915 26.38 -12.95 27.08
CA VAL A 915 27.65 -13.61 26.72
C VAL A 915 28.88 -12.74 27.01
N SER A 916 28.78 -11.42 26.93
CA SER A 916 29.92 -10.49 27.04
C SER A 916 29.85 -9.65 28.32
N CYS A 917 30.77 -9.86 29.26
CA CYS A 917 30.78 -9.14 30.54
C CYS A 917 31.16 -7.64 30.45
N GLN A 918 31.67 -7.18 29.30
CA GLN A 918 32.15 -5.80 29.13
C GLN A 918 31.64 -5.17 27.81
N VAL A 919 30.33 -4.95 27.73
CA VAL A 919 29.71 -4.23 26.60
C VAL A 919 29.86 -2.72 26.79
N PHE A 920 30.21 -1.99 25.74
CA PHE A 920 30.29 -0.51 25.81
C PHE A 920 28.92 0.14 26.01
N CYS A 921 27.88 -0.41 25.38
CA CYS A 921 26.50 0.01 25.56
C CYS A 921 25.96 -0.55 26.88
N LYS A 922 25.74 0.34 27.87
CA LYS A 922 25.30 0.03 29.24
C LYS A 922 23.78 0.09 29.41
N LYS A 923 23.09 0.90 28.61
CA LYS A 923 21.62 1.04 28.70
C LYS A 923 21.01 1.36 27.33
N ILE A 924 19.89 0.73 27.03
CA ILE A 924 19.15 0.86 25.77
C ILE A 924 17.69 1.15 26.09
N TYR A 925 17.17 2.22 25.53
CA TYR A 925 15.76 2.61 25.65
C TYR A 925 15.03 2.34 24.35
N PHE A 926 14.13 1.36 24.33
CA PHE A 926 13.33 1.06 23.14
C PHE A 926 11.95 1.73 23.24
N ILE A 927 11.73 2.77 22.43
CA ILE A 927 10.48 3.50 22.32
C ILE A 927 9.70 2.97 21.11
N TRP A 928 8.73 2.10 21.36
CA TRP A 928 7.82 1.62 20.33
C TRP A 928 6.63 2.58 20.17
N VAL A 929 6.49 3.22 19.02
CA VAL A 929 5.37 4.11 18.70
C VAL A 929 4.48 3.46 17.65
N THR A 930 3.24 3.15 18.00
CA THR A 930 2.25 2.63 17.05
C THR A 930 0.89 3.29 17.20
N ARG A 931 0.04 3.17 16.17
CA ARG A 931 -1.37 3.59 16.27
C ARG A 931 -2.14 2.57 17.08
N THR A 932 -2.16 1.31 16.64
CA THR A 932 -2.68 0.16 17.40
C THR A 932 -1.69 -1.00 17.29
N GLN A 933 -1.77 -2.00 18.17
CA GLN A 933 -0.91 -3.19 18.09
C GLN A 933 -1.33 -4.19 17.00
N ARG A 934 -2.40 -3.91 16.25
CA ARG A 934 -2.94 -4.80 15.22
C ARG A 934 -1.88 -5.14 14.15
N GLN A 935 -1.67 -6.43 13.88
CA GLN A 935 -0.60 -6.99 13.01
C GLN A 935 0.82 -6.95 13.59
N PHE A 936 0.98 -6.54 14.85
CA PHE A 936 2.23 -6.48 15.61
C PHE A 936 2.07 -7.08 17.02
N GLU A 937 1.04 -7.89 17.24
CA GLU A 937 0.77 -8.59 18.50
C GLU A 937 1.97 -9.47 18.88
N TRP A 938 2.51 -10.19 17.89
CA TRP A 938 3.73 -11.00 17.98
C TRP A 938 4.97 -10.25 18.47
N LEU A 939 5.02 -8.92 18.31
CA LEU A 939 6.15 -8.14 18.82
C LEU A 939 6.09 -8.02 20.35
N ALA A 940 4.90 -8.02 20.95
CA ALA A 940 4.78 -8.07 22.41
C ALA A 940 5.35 -9.38 22.97
N ASP A 941 5.17 -10.50 22.25
CA ASP A 941 5.78 -11.79 22.61
C ASP A 941 7.32 -11.74 22.55
N ILE A 942 7.89 -11.11 21.50
CA ILE A 942 9.34 -10.93 21.40
C ILE A 942 9.88 -9.96 22.45
N ILE A 943 9.18 -8.85 22.74
CA ILE A 943 9.60 -7.90 23.80
C ILE A 943 9.64 -8.59 25.15
N ARG A 944 8.69 -9.50 25.43
CA ARG A 944 8.67 -10.30 26.65
C ARG A 944 9.84 -11.27 26.73
N GLU A 945 10.11 -12.01 25.65
CA GLU A 945 11.30 -12.88 25.54
C GLU A 945 12.61 -12.10 25.77
N VAL A 946 12.68 -10.87 25.25
CA VAL A 946 13.81 -9.94 25.48
C VAL A 946 13.88 -9.52 26.96
N GLU A 947 12.78 -9.08 27.56
CA GLU A 947 12.73 -8.70 28.98
C GLU A 947 13.09 -9.86 29.91
N GLU A 948 12.71 -11.09 29.60
CA GLU A 948 12.96 -12.27 30.45
C GLU A 948 14.41 -12.76 30.37
N ASN A 949 15.04 -12.64 29.21
CA ASN A 949 16.46 -12.96 29.03
C ASN A 949 17.38 -11.82 29.50
N ASP A 950 16.86 -10.61 29.71
CA ASP A 950 17.65 -9.46 30.17
C ASP A 950 17.93 -9.50 31.68
N ARG A 951 19.04 -10.16 32.01
CA ARG A 951 19.57 -10.29 33.38
C ARG A 951 20.35 -9.07 33.88
N GLN A 952 20.69 -8.13 32.99
CA GLN A 952 21.50 -6.95 33.34
C GLN A 952 20.67 -5.65 33.36
N ASP A 953 19.37 -5.71 33.07
CA ASP A 953 18.53 -4.54 32.83
C ASP A 953 19.17 -3.63 31.76
N LEU A 954 19.64 -4.23 30.65
CA LEU A 954 20.18 -3.48 29.52
C LEU A 954 19.07 -2.73 28.77
N VAL A 955 17.91 -3.34 28.56
CA VAL A 955 16.84 -2.88 27.68
C VAL A 955 15.61 -2.45 28.49
N SER A 956 15.30 -1.14 28.44
CA SER A 956 14.07 -0.59 28.98
C SER A 956 13.10 -0.26 27.84
N VAL A 957 11.91 -0.86 27.82
CA VAL A 957 10.92 -0.67 26.75
C VAL A 957 9.80 0.27 27.18
N HIS A 958 9.38 1.14 26.27
CA HIS A 958 8.22 2.03 26.44
C HIS A 958 7.32 1.94 25.21
N ILE A 959 6.07 1.54 25.41
CA ILE A 959 5.11 1.35 24.31
C ILE A 959 4.16 2.55 24.29
N TYR A 960 4.11 3.28 23.18
CA TYR A 960 3.24 4.43 23.00
C TYR A 960 2.13 4.14 21.97
N ILE A 961 0.91 4.01 22.47
CA ILE A 961 -0.30 3.84 21.67
C ILE A 961 -0.88 5.21 21.33
N THR A 962 -0.82 5.56 20.05
CA THR A 962 -1.20 6.89 19.51
C THR A 962 -2.60 6.94 18.89
N GLN A 963 -3.40 5.87 19.03
CA GLN A 963 -4.82 5.90 18.66
C GLN A 963 -5.58 6.88 19.59
N LEU A 964 -6.60 7.52 19.05
CA LEU A 964 -7.53 8.36 19.81
C LEU A 964 -8.52 7.46 20.57
N ALA A 965 -8.89 7.83 21.80
CA ALA A 965 -9.72 7.00 22.68
C ALA A 965 -11.10 6.69 22.06
N GLU A 966 -11.64 7.63 21.28
CA GLU A 966 -12.88 7.50 20.49
C GLU A 966 -12.81 6.39 19.41
N LYS A 967 -11.62 5.84 19.15
CA LYS A 967 -11.32 4.87 18.09
C LYS A 967 -10.50 3.68 18.58
N PHE A 968 -10.49 3.39 19.87
CA PHE A 968 -9.88 2.16 20.39
C PHE A 968 -10.59 0.93 19.81
N ASP A 969 -9.78 -0.04 19.35
CA ASP A 969 -10.25 -1.41 19.14
C ASP A 969 -10.27 -2.15 20.49
N LEU A 970 -10.93 -3.32 20.55
CA LEU A 970 -11.09 -4.05 21.81
C LEU A 970 -9.75 -4.31 22.51
N ARG A 971 -8.75 -4.77 21.75
CA ARG A 971 -7.39 -4.96 22.25
C ARG A 971 -6.82 -3.68 22.89
N THR A 972 -6.97 -2.53 22.24
CA THR A 972 -6.46 -1.25 22.76
C THR A 972 -7.19 -0.82 24.05
N THR A 973 -8.50 -1.05 24.15
CA THR A 973 -9.25 -0.79 25.39
C THR A 973 -8.81 -1.74 26.51
N MET A 974 -8.61 -3.03 26.23
CA MET A 974 -8.14 -3.98 27.24
C MET A 974 -6.73 -3.62 27.74
N LEU A 975 -5.82 -3.26 26.83
CA LEU A 975 -4.51 -2.68 27.18
C LEU A 975 -4.65 -1.45 28.10
N TYR A 976 -5.58 -0.54 27.79
CA TYR A 976 -5.81 0.67 28.60
C TYR A 976 -6.31 0.34 30.02
N ILE A 977 -7.24 -0.61 30.12
CA ILE A 977 -7.81 -1.08 31.38
C ILE A 977 -6.73 -1.78 32.23
N CYS A 978 -6.07 -2.80 31.68
CA CYS A 978 -5.08 -3.60 32.42
C CYS A 978 -3.84 -2.80 32.84
N GLU A 979 -3.52 -1.71 32.15
CA GLU A 979 -2.34 -0.87 32.46
C GLU A 979 -2.63 0.25 33.47
N ARG A 980 -3.88 0.71 33.60
CA ARG A 980 -4.24 1.88 34.44
C ARG A 980 -5.34 1.68 35.47
N HIS A 981 -6.27 0.76 35.22
CA HIS A 981 -7.45 0.55 36.04
C HIS A 981 -7.44 -0.80 36.77
N PHE A 982 -6.42 -1.61 36.53
CA PHE A 982 -6.26 -2.95 37.10
C PHE A 982 -4.88 -3.13 37.72
N GLN A 983 -4.78 -4.03 38.69
CA GLN A 983 -3.55 -4.30 39.42
C GLN A 983 -2.56 -5.15 38.59
N LYS A 984 -1.27 -4.83 38.68
CA LYS A 984 -0.19 -5.62 38.09
C LYS A 984 0.18 -6.76 39.04
N VAL A 985 0.38 -7.96 38.50
CA VAL A 985 0.91 -9.12 39.24
C VAL A 985 2.39 -9.25 38.89
N LEU A 986 3.27 -9.33 39.90
CA LEU A 986 4.74 -9.34 39.73
C LEU A 986 5.26 -8.19 38.83
N ASN A 987 4.67 -7.00 38.97
CA ASN A 987 4.92 -5.81 38.13
C ASN A 987 4.64 -6.01 36.62
N ARG A 988 3.98 -7.11 36.22
CA ARG A 988 3.58 -7.40 34.83
C ARG A 988 2.13 -7.00 34.58
N SER A 989 1.88 -6.46 33.39
CA SER A 989 0.52 -6.17 32.90
C SER A 989 -0.20 -7.46 32.52
N LEU A 990 -1.38 -7.73 33.09
CA LEU A 990 -2.05 -9.05 32.95
C LEU A 990 -2.39 -9.43 31.51
N PHE A 991 -2.60 -8.45 30.63
CA PHE A 991 -2.99 -8.70 29.24
C PHE A 991 -1.81 -8.96 28.29
N THR A 992 -0.58 -8.58 28.65
CA THR A 992 0.61 -8.75 27.78
C THR A 992 1.74 -9.55 28.43
N GLY A 993 1.73 -9.67 29.76
CA GLY A 993 2.82 -10.23 30.56
C GLY A 993 4.08 -9.34 30.63
N LEU A 994 4.04 -8.13 30.10
CA LEU A 994 5.19 -7.21 30.05
C LEU A 994 5.37 -6.46 31.37
N ARG A 995 6.63 -6.28 31.79
CA ARG A 995 7.00 -5.35 32.88
C ARG A 995 6.98 -3.91 32.37
N SER A 996 7.28 -3.72 31.09
CA SER A 996 7.33 -2.41 30.44
C SER A 996 5.98 -1.70 30.37
N ILE A 997 6.01 -0.39 30.56
CA ILE A 997 4.81 0.45 30.69
C ILE A 997 4.24 0.79 29.30
N THR A 998 2.91 0.68 29.17
CA THR A 998 2.19 1.12 27.98
C THR A 998 1.52 2.48 28.21
N HIS A 999 1.96 3.47 27.44
CA HIS A 999 1.48 4.84 27.50
C HIS A 999 0.48 5.13 26.37
N PHE A 1000 -0.51 5.99 26.63
CA PHE A 1000 -1.58 6.34 25.69
C PHE A 1000 -1.53 7.84 25.37
N GLY A 1001 -1.22 8.16 24.11
CA GLY A 1001 -0.94 9.51 23.63
C GLY A 1001 0.35 9.59 22.82
N ARG A 1002 0.86 10.81 22.59
CA ARG A 1002 2.13 11.01 21.88
C ARG A 1002 3.32 10.93 22.84
N PRO A 1003 4.45 10.30 22.44
CA PRO A 1003 5.65 10.24 23.26
C PRO A 1003 6.22 11.64 23.53
N PRO A 1004 6.62 11.95 24.78
CA PRO A 1004 7.16 13.24 25.17
C PRO A 1004 8.67 13.30 24.87
N PHE A 1005 9.08 13.22 23.59
CA PHE A 1005 10.50 13.05 23.24
C PHE A 1005 11.45 14.08 23.89
N GLU A 1006 11.07 15.36 23.95
CA GLU A 1006 11.89 16.42 24.56
C GLU A 1006 12.00 16.27 26.08
N PRO A 1007 10.90 16.19 26.88
CA PRO A 1007 10.98 15.86 28.30
C PRO A 1007 11.69 14.53 28.61
N PHE A 1008 11.48 13.50 27.80
CA PHE A 1008 12.14 12.20 27.93
C PHE A 1008 13.66 12.36 27.81
N PHE A 1009 14.16 13.00 26.74
CA PHE A 1009 15.59 13.25 26.57
C PHE A 1009 16.18 14.13 27.68
N ASN A 1010 15.45 15.13 28.18
CA ASN A 1010 15.88 15.92 29.33
C ASN A 1010 16.06 15.06 30.58
N SER A 1011 15.06 14.25 30.95
CA SER A 1011 15.15 13.34 32.10
C SER A 1011 16.26 12.30 31.95
N LEU A 1012 16.58 11.89 30.71
CA LEU A 1012 17.64 10.93 30.43
C LEU A 1012 19.03 11.52 30.75
N GLN A 1013 19.23 12.85 30.64
CA GLN A 1013 20.44 13.54 31.14
C GLN A 1013 20.56 13.53 32.68
N GLU A 1014 19.43 13.44 33.39
CA GLU A 1014 19.38 13.43 34.85
C GLU A 1014 19.59 12.00 35.41
N VAL A 1015 19.04 10.99 34.72
CA VAL A 1015 19.27 9.56 35.01
C VAL A 1015 20.71 9.14 34.72
N HIS A 1016 21.32 9.66 33.63
CA HIS A 1016 22.67 9.31 33.20
C HIS A 1016 23.66 10.51 33.24
N PRO A 1017 23.95 11.08 34.42
CA PRO A 1017 24.69 12.35 34.53
C PRO A 1017 26.16 12.27 34.07
N GLN A 1018 26.73 11.07 33.97
CA GLN A 1018 28.10 10.85 33.51
C GLN A 1018 28.23 10.74 31.97
N VAL A 1019 27.12 10.55 31.25
CA VAL A 1019 27.14 10.19 29.82
C VAL A 1019 27.17 11.44 28.95
N ARG A 1020 28.31 11.68 28.28
CA ARG A 1020 28.52 12.87 27.45
C ARG A 1020 27.85 12.79 26.06
N LYS A 1021 27.69 11.59 25.51
CA LYS A 1021 27.13 11.35 24.17
C LYS A 1021 26.11 10.21 24.19
N ILE A 1022 24.94 10.45 23.60
CA ILE A 1022 23.81 9.53 23.60
C ILE A 1022 23.34 9.34 22.16
N GLY A 1023 23.23 8.09 21.71
CA GLY A 1023 22.79 7.76 20.36
C GLY A 1023 21.27 7.68 20.29
N VAL A 1024 20.63 8.29 19.29
CA VAL A 1024 19.18 8.21 19.09
C VAL A 1024 18.88 7.75 17.67
N PHE A 1025 18.37 6.54 17.54
CA PHE A 1025 18.16 5.84 16.27
C PHE A 1025 16.66 5.75 15.99
N SER A 1026 16.17 6.37 14.93
CA SER A 1026 14.73 6.37 14.63
C SER A 1026 14.42 5.75 13.26
N CYS A 1027 13.63 4.67 13.26
CA CYS A 1027 13.12 4.01 12.06
C CYS A 1027 11.59 4.02 12.11
N GLY A 1028 10.94 4.66 11.13
CA GLY A 1028 9.48 4.83 11.12
C GLY A 1028 8.99 5.95 10.20
N PRO A 1029 7.74 6.44 10.38
CA PRO A 1029 7.15 7.42 9.49
C PRO A 1029 7.89 8.78 9.57
N PRO A 1030 8.10 9.51 8.44
CA PRO A 1030 8.92 10.71 8.42
C PRO A 1030 8.53 11.83 9.39
N GLY A 1031 7.23 11.96 9.71
CA GLY A 1031 6.79 12.93 10.73
C GLY A 1031 7.20 12.56 12.16
N MET A 1032 7.30 11.26 12.48
CA MET A 1032 7.77 10.81 13.79
C MET A 1032 9.28 11.02 13.91
N THR A 1033 10.06 10.54 12.94
CA THR A 1033 11.53 10.63 12.96
C THR A 1033 12.01 12.08 12.96
N LYS A 1034 11.31 12.98 12.25
CA LYS A 1034 11.54 14.44 12.34
C LYS A 1034 11.21 15.04 13.71
N ASN A 1035 10.18 14.54 14.42
CA ASN A 1035 9.91 15.00 15.79
C ASN A 1035 10.99 14.53 16.78
N VAL A 1036 11.54 13.32 16.58
CA VAL A 1036 12.69 12.82 17.33
C VAL A 1036 13.93 13.69 17.07
N GLU A 1037 14.26 13.95 15.80
CA GLU A 1037 15.36 14.84 15.41
C GLU A 1037 15.21 16.23 16.04
N LYS A 1038 14.01 16.83 15.92
CA LYS A 1038 13.71 18.15 16.49
C LYS A 1038 13.91 18.17 18.02
N ALA A 1039 13.47 17.13 18.73
CA ALA A 1039 13.68 17.03 20.18
C ALA A 1039 15.18 16.90 20.53
N CYS A 1040 15.95 16.10 19.79
CA CYS A 1040 17.41 16.03 19.96
C CYS A 1040 18.06 17.39 19.73
N GLN A 1041 17.68 18.11 18.66
CA GLN A 1041 18.16 19.46 18.35
C GLN A 1041 17.79 20.51 19.42
N LEU A 1042 16.66 20.36 20.11
CA LEU A 1042 16.25 21.25 21.20
C LEU A 1042 17.09 21.03 22.47
N ILE A 1043 17.31 19.77 22.87
CA ILE A 1043 18.14 19.43 24.03
C ILE A 1043 19.62 19.75 23.77
N ASN A 1044 20.11 19.53 22.55
CA ASN A 1044 21.48 19.88 22.15
C ASN A 1044 21.81 21.39 22.24
N ARG A 1045 20.82 22.28 22.36
CA ARG A 1045 21.05 23.73 22.58
C ARG A 1045 21.43 24.08 24.02
N GLN A 1046 21.34 23.12 24.94
CA GLN A 1046 21.64 23.31 26.35
C GLN A 1046 23.09 22.92 26.70
N ASP A 1047 23.87 22.43 25.72
CA ASP A 1047 25.29 22.05 25.78
C ASP A 1047 25.74 21.07 26.90
N ARG A 1048 24.81 20.57 27.73
CA ARG A 1048 25.10 19.65 28.86
C ARG A 1048 25.54 18.26 28.42
N THR A 1049 24.79 17.64 27.50
CA THR A 1049 25.15 16.36 26.85
C THR A 1049 24.71 16.38 25.39
N HIS A 1050 25.37 15.59 24.54
CA HIS A 1050 25.11 15.60 23.09
C HIS A 1050 24.32 14.36 22.64
N PHE A 1051 23.10 14.59 22.14
CA PHE A 1051 22.25 13.60 21.49
C PHE A 1051 22.55 13.54 19.99
N SER A 1052 23.16 12.45 19.54
CA SER A 1052 23.43 12.19 18.12
C SER A 1052 22.25 11.48 17.49
N HIS A 1053 21.53 12.14 16.58
CA HIS A 1053 20.34 11.58 15.93
C HIS A 1053 20.69 10.90 14.60
N HIS A 1054 20.19 9.67 14.44
CA HIS A 1054 20.36 8.81 13.27
C HIS A 1054 19.01 8.43 12.67
N TYR A 1055 18.93 8.56 11.34
CA TYR A 1055 17.77 8.16 10.54
C TYR A 1055 18.01 6.76 9.99
N GLU A 1056 17.42 5.75 10.63
CA GLU A 1056 17.56 4.35 10.25
C GLU A 1056 16.42 3.89 9.33
N ASN A 1057 16.73 3.05 8.35
CA ASN A 1057 15.73 2.47 7.42
C ASN A 1057 16.04 1.01 7.08
N PHE A 1058 16.25 0.19 8.12
CA PHE A 1058 16.46 -1.26 8.05
C PHE A 1058 15.53 -1.99 7.07
#